data_AF-A0A915NSM4-F1
#
_entry.id   AF-A0A915NSM4-F1
#
_cell.length_a   1.000
_cell.length_b   1.000
_cell.length_c   1.000
_cell.angle_alpha   90.00
_cell.angle_beta   90.00
_cell.angle_gamma   90.00
#
_symmetry.space_group_name_H-M   'P 1'
#
loop_
_entity.id
_entity.type
_entity.pdbx_description
1 polymer ?
#
loop_
_entity_poly.entity_id
_entity_poly.type
_entity_poly.pdbx_seq_one_letter_code
_entity_poly.pdbx_strand_id
1 'polypeptide(L)'
;MAKAENNDSDVKPSSSNEASSIWSQHVADNGRIYFYNKVTKVSSWTKPDELKTSEEKEKSVWREYKTPEGKTYYYNTVTKITTWTKPEILIEVKDEKPEPSQNTPNSEIEKAMEATLMAFDGKSEDKKKIKHERRTAIKKAKENLEEWLMSNVRMKPTLRYHKAEKYFADEHLWRAVSDVERREIFDDVKKAIIKLDAEQKKVTKERNIKTLGDILEGMDAIDHTTTWAQAQRILIENPDFARDTILQGMDKEDALIVFQNHIKSAEGHYLKEKQNEALRIKRSERKTREQFIQFLSELFERGLITPTSTWASLYPTISADRRFENMLLTTGSTSLDLFKFYVEDLKNQFYTDKKIVKEILVQKEIVLKDSVAFDHFQQWIREHPKGKKISTNSLKFCYYSLCDKAIEKVKESEREMDKKKKKLEESFINLLQSITPPIEPETEWEQILELIKDEEPYKAIEDDQLKEQLFNFYIRSIQEACGHFHGPTKANSTTTSSSKKKKEKKKKKRKSEEYQRKVMAKSTKQQQPSDSKMVSSELFILTYGALVNDLISDLESPEEVNRQLDKIGYNMGLRLADDFLSKNPRIGRCSDFRQVMELISKNGLKTYLGVIAQSNQIGNAGDEFSLIIDQNPLTEFVEKPVEFKDLCYSQVICGCIRGALEAMHMEVQVTLVADLPDPTELRIKFHRILHESIPAGDEL
;
A
#
# COMPACT_ATOMS: atom_id res chain seq x y z
N MET A 1 47.69 -25.70 -45.97
CA MET A 1 48.98 -26.26 -46.49
C MET A 1 49.61 -25.16 -47.34
N ALA A 2 50.82 -24.63 -47.15
CA ALA A 2 52.02 -24.96 -46.38
C ALA A 2 52.74 -23.62 -46.03
N LYS A 3 53.17 -23.38 -44.77
CA LYS A 3 54.56 -23.40 -44.25
C LYS A 3 55.63 -22.73 -45.13
N ALA A 4 56.29 -21.67 -44.62
CA ALA A 4 57.60 -21.75 -43.93
C ALA A 4 58.32 -20.37 -43.86
N GLU A 5 58.97 -20.15 -42.72
CA GLU A 5 59.88 -19.05 -42.34
C GLU A 5 61.29 -19.21 -42.97
N ASN A 6 62.03 -18.09 -43.17
CA ASN A 6 63.20 -17.65 -42.38
C ASN A 6 64.28 -16.87 -43.17
N ASN A 7 64.72 -15.75 -42.56
CA ASN A 7 66.06 -15.12 -42.44
C ASN A 7 66.94 -14.92 -43.71
N ASP A 8 67.78 -13.88 -43.86
CA ASP A 8 68.62 -13.17 -42.88
C ASP A 8 69.25 -11.88 -43.48
N SER A 9 69.74 -11.03 -42.57
CA SER A 9 70.93 -10.15 -42.64
C SER A 9 70.87 -8.70 -43.19
N ASP A 10 71.17 -7.80 -42.25
CA ASP A 10 71.62 -6.40 -42.29
C ASP A 10 72.60 -5.98 -43.40
N VAL A 11 72.52 -4.70 -43.83
CA VAL A 11 73.54 -3.63 -43.67
C VAL A 11 72.97 -2.24 -44.13
N LYS A 12 73.03 -1.25 -43.22
CA LYS A 12 72.75 0.23 -43.32
C LYS A 12 73.64 1.01 -44.34
N PRO A 13 73.58 2.36 -44.55
CA PRO A 13 72.71 3.42 -43.99
C PRO A 13 72.17 4.48 -45.02
N SER A 14 71.45 5.47 -44.49
CA SER A 14 71.34 6.89 -44.94
C SER A 14 70.08 7.32 -45.71
N SER A 15 69.21 8.09 -45.06
CA SER A 15 69.19 9.56 -45.19
C SER A 15 67.98 10.15 -44.46
N SER A 16 68.25 10.69 -43.28
CA SER A 16 67.39 11.56 -42.50
C SER A 16 67.30 12.94 -43.16
N ASN A 17 66.43 13.13 -44.17
CA ASN A 17 66.15 14.48 -44.67
C ASN A 17 64.78 14.75 -45.32
N GLU A 18 63.82 13.82 -45.30
CA GLU A 18 62.52 14.05 -45.96
C GLU A 18 61.45 14.70 -45.06
N ALA A 19 61.59 14.62 -43.73
CA ALA A 19 60.55 15.09 -42.80
C ALA A 19 60.40 16.62 -42.73
N SER A 20 61.46 17.40 -43.01
CA SER A 20 61.37 18.88 -43.06
C SER A 20 60.63 19.39 -44.31
N SER A 21 60.42 18.54 -45.31
CA SER A 21 59.82 18.92 -46.60
C SER A 21 58.28 18.85 -46.59
N ILE A 22 57.71 18.01 -45.69
CA ILE A 22 56.27 17.66 -45.66
C ILE A 22 55.42 18.74 -44.97
N TRP A 23 55.92 19.34 -43.89
CA TRP A 23 55.23 20.39 -43.15
C TRP A 23 55.85 21.76 -43.44
N SER A 24 55.01 22.77 -43.65
CA SER A 24 55.43 24.15 -43.91
C SER A 24 54.82 25.13 -42.92
N GLN A 25 55.60 26.10 -42.47
CA GLN A 25 55.17 27.14 -41.54
C GLN A 25 54.64 28.36 -42.31
N HIS A 26 53.45 28.85 -41.93
CA HIS A 26 52.79 30.01 -42.52
C HIS A 26 52.30 30.98 -41.44
N VAL A 27 52.15 32.26 -41.78
CA VAL A 27 51.66 33.31 -40.87
C VAL A 27 50.30 33.77 -41.36
N ALA A 28 49.28 33.70 -40.50
CA ALA A 28 47.93 34.18 -40.80
C ALA A 28 47.84 35.71 -40.67
N ASP A 29 46.78 36.31 -41.21
CA ASP A 29 46.57 37.77 -41.26
C ASP A 29 46.53 38.45 -39.88
N ASN A 30 46.33 37.67 -38.82
CA ASN A 30 46.36 38.12 -37.42
C ASN A 30 47.75 37.98 -36.75
N GLY A 31 48.80 37.67 -37.52
CA GLY A 31 50.17 37.47 -37.05
C GLY A 31 50.43 36.13 -36.35
N ARG A 32 49.45 35.22 -36.29
CA ARG A 32 49.63 33.89 -35.66
C ARG A 32 50.22 32.90 -36.67
N ILE A 33 51.18 32.11 -36.19
CA ILE A 33 51.85 31.07 -36.96
C ILE A 33 51.00 29.79 -36.96
N TYR A 34 50.81 29.17 -38.12
CA TYR A 34 50.22 27.85 -38.27
C TYR A 34 51.07 26.95 -39.18
N PHE A 35 50.94 25.65 -39.01
CA PHE A 35 51.72 24.63 -39.72
C PHE A 35 50.80 23.89 -40.69
N TYR A 36 51.21 23.81 -41.95
CA TYR A 36 50.43 23.20 -43.02
C TYR A 36 51.14 21.97 -43.56
N ASN A 37 50.45 20.82 -43.52
CA ASN A 37 50.93 19.56 -44.08
C ASN A 37 50.61 19.50 -45.58
N LYS A 38 51.65 19.45 -46.41
CA LYS A 38 51.51 19.48 -47.88
C LYS A 38 50.87 18.22 -48.46
N VAL A 39 50.98 17.09 -47.75
CA VAL A 39 50.48 15.77 -48.18
C VAL A 39 49.04 15.57 -47.72
N THR A 40 48.75 15.80 -46.44
CA THR A 40 47.40 15.58 -45.89
C THR A 40 46.47 16.77 -46.09
N LYS A 41 46.99 17.92 -46.53
CA LYS A 41 46.26 19.18 -46.76
C LYS A 41 45.62 19.78 -45.49
N VAL A 42 46.09 19.38 -44.30
CA VAL A 42 45.57 19.85 -43.00
C VAL A 42 46.46 20.96 -42.43
N SER A 43 45.84 21.98 -41.82
CA SER A 43 46.51 23.03 -41.05
C SER A 43 46.36 22.81 -39.54
N SER A 44 47.45 22.96 -38.78
CA SER A 44 47.45 22.90 -37.31
C SER A 44 48.05 24.17 -36.70
N TRP A 45 47.46 24.63 -35.60
CA TRP A 45 47.96 25.76 -34.80
C TRP A 45 49.04 25.34 -33.79
N THR A 46 49.29 24.04 -33.65
CA THR A 46 50.35 23.47 -32.81
C THR A 46 51.45 22.87 -33.68
N LYS A 47 52.72 23.11 -33.32
CA LYS A 47 53.90 22.61 -34.05
C LYS A 47 53.91 21.07 -34.04
N PRO A 48 53.78 20.40 -35.20
CA PRO A 48 53.75 18.94 -35.28
C PRO A 48 55.01 18.28 -34.71
N ASP A 49 54.87 17.08 -34.15
CA ASP A 49 55.95 16.35 -33.46
C ASP A 49 57.15 16.02 -34.38
N GLU A 50 56.94 16.00 -35.70
CA GLU A 50 58.00 15.79 -36.70
C GLU A 50 58.86 17.04 -36.93
N LEU A 51 58.41 18.23 -36.54
CA LEU A 51 59.15 19.50 -36.64
C LEU A 51 59.80 19.94 -35.32
N LYS A 52 59.55 19.23 -34.21
CA LYS A 52 60.17 19.50 -32.90
C LYS A 52 61.63 19.04 -32.89
N THR A 53 62.53 19.88 -32.39
CA THR A 53 63.96 19.53 -32.22
C THR A 53 64.13 18.47 -31.12
N SER A 54 65.25 17.74 -31.12
CA SER A 54 65.54 16.71 -30.11
C SER A 54 65.48 17.24 -28.67
N GLU A 55 65.86 18.50 -28.47
CA GLU A 55 65.80 19.21 -27.18
C GLU A 55 64.36 19.59 -26.76
N GLU A 56 63.49 19.96 -27.72
CA GLU A 56 62.06 20.23 -27.46
C GLU A 56 61.29 18.95 -27.11
N LYS A 57 61.73 17.79 -27.63
CA LYS A 57 61.17 16.48 -27.28
C LYS A 57 61.56 16.08 -25.85
N GLU A 58 62.80 16.31 -25.41
CA GLU A 58 63.23 15.99 -24.05
C GLU A 58 62.56 16.86 -22.96
N LYS A 59 62.26 18.14 -23.24
CA LYS A 59 61.47 18.98 -22.32
C LYS A 59 60.05 18.45 -22.10
N SER A 60 59.45 17.83 -23.11
CA SER A 60 58.07 17.29 -23.03
C SER A 60 57.94 16.02 -22.19
N VAL A 61 59.07 15.39 -21.82
CA VAL A 61 59.12 14.10 -21.11
C VAL A 61 58.98 14.24 -19.59
N TRP A 62 59.30 15.40 -19.02
CA TRP A 62 59.21 15.65 -17.59
C TRP A 62 57.86 16.27 -17.22
N ARG A 63 57.18 15.71 -16.20
CA ARG A 63 55.93 16.25 -15.66
C ARG A 63 56.07 16.69 -14.20
N GLU A 64 55.45 17.82 -13.88
CA GLU A 64 55.41 18.40 -12.53
C GLU A 64 54.20 17.88 -11.76
N TYR A 65 54.42 17.40 -10.53
CA TYR A 65 53.39 16.92 -9.63
C TYR A 65 53.55 17.54 -8.24
N LYS A 66 52.46 17.68 -7.49
CA LYS A 66 52.45 18.23 -6.13
C LYS A 66 51.95 17.19 -5.13
N THR A 67 52.63 17.06 -3.99
CA THR A 67 52.16 16.25 -2.88
C THR A 67 51.02 16.94 -2.11
N PRO A 68 50.23 16.20 -1.31
CA PRO A 68 49.19 16.79 -0.45
C PRO A 68 49.71 17.85 0.53
N GLU A 69 51.01 17.81 0.84
CA GLU A 69 51.72 18.77 1.70
C GLU A 69 52.25 20.00 0.93
N GLY A 70 51.91 20.13 -0.36
CA GLY A 70 52.24 21.27 -1.20
C GLY A 70 53.67 21.27 -1.78
N LYS A 71 54.44 20.19 -1.61
CA LYS A 71 55.80 20.09 -2.16
C LYS A 71 55.77 19.54 -3.59
N THR A 72 56.43 20.24 -4.51
CA THR A 72 56.51 19.86 -5.92
C THR A 72 57.64 18.84 -6.15
N TYR A 73 57.37 17.79 -6.93
CA TYR A 73 58.39 16.88 -7.46
C TYR A 73 58.21 16.68 -8.98
N TYR A 74 59.31 16.37 -9.67
CA TYR A 74 59.38 16.24 -11.12
C TYR A 74 59.59 14.78 -11.49
N TYR A 75 58.74 14.26 -12.38
CA TYR A 75 58.76 12.87 -12.80
C TYR A 75 59.08 12.75 -14.29
N ASN A 76 60.13 12.00 -14.61
CA ASN A 76 60.48 11.68 -15.99
C ASN A 76 59.60 10.51 -16.45
N THR A 77 58.74 10.77 -17.44
CA THR A 77 57.76 9.77 -17.91
C THR A 77 58.39 8.60 -18.68
N VAL A 78 59.63 8.77 -19.17
CA VAL A 78 60.38 7.77 -19.95
C VAL A 78 61.32 6.97 -19.04
N THR A 79 62.16 7.62 -18.24
CA THR A 79 63.12 6.92 -17.36
C THR A 79 62.51 6.44 -16.05
N LYS A 80 61.27 6.85 -15.74
CA LYS A 80 60.52 6.51 -14.52
C LYS A 80 61.17 7.00 -13.22
N ILE A 81 62.08 7.97 -13.31
CA ILE A 81 62.79 8.55 -12.16
C ILE A 81 62.02 9.79 -11.66
N THR A 82 61.89 9.91 -10.33
CA THR A 82 61.37 11.10 -9.64
C THR A 82 62.50 11.89 -8.99
N THR A 83 62.51 13.21 -9.14
CA THR A 83 63.43 14.11 -8.41
C THR A 83 62.66 15.24 -7.74
N TRP A 84 63.09 15.64 -6.55
CA TRP A 84 62.54 16.78 -5.81
C TRP A 84 63.17 18.11 -6.23
N THR A 85 64.28 18.04 -6.96
CA THR A 85 65.02 19.21 -7.47
C THR A 85 64.79 19.31 -8.98
N LYS A 86 64.40 20.50 -9.46
CA LYS A 86 64.06 20.73 -10.87
C LYS A 86 65.23 20.31 -11.80
N PRO A 87 65.04 19.35 -12.72
CA PRO A 87 66.09 18.90 -13.63
C PRO A 87 66.68 20.05 -14.46
N GLU A 88 67.98 20.00 -14.71
CA GLU A 88 68.79 21.05 -15.34
C GLU A 88 68.30 21.44 -16.75
N ILE A 89 67.71 20.48 -17.47
CA ILE A 89 67.08 20.63 -18.79
C ILE A 89 65.80 21.50 -18.79
N LEU A 90 65.17 21.72 -17.62
CA LEU A 90 64.00 22.60 -17.43
C LEU A 90 64.38 23.99 -16.87
N ILE A 91 65.68 24.27 -16.69
CA ILE A 91 66.16 25.59 -16.30
C ILE A 91 66.22 26.44 -17.57
N GLU A 92 65.31 27.39 -17.71
CA GLU A 92 65.37 28.38 -18.79
C GLU A 92 66.55 29.32 -18.52
N VAL A 93 67.47 29.42 -19.48
CA VAL A 93 68.43 30.53 -19.56
C VAL A 93 67.60 31.79 -19.79
N LYS A 94 67.48 32.63 -18.76
CA LYS A 94 66.92 33.97 -18.89
C LYS A 94 67.96 34.85 -19.57
N ASP A 95 67.70 35.16 -20.83
CA ASP A 95 68.30 36.30 -21.51
C ASP A 95 67.94 37.62 -20.82
N GLU A 96 68.83 38.57 -21.08
CA GLU A 96 69.01 39.89 -20.50
C GLU A 96 67.74 40.75 -20.40
N LYS A 97 67.65 41.47 -19.28
CA LYS A 97 66.78 42.64 -19.13
C LYS A 97 67.21 43.74 -20.12
N PRO A 98 66.30 44.42 -20.82
CA PRO A 98 66.52 45.82 -21.13
C PRO A 98 66.42 46.63 -19.83
N GLU A 99 67.32 47.60 -19.68
CA GLU A 99 67.38 48.53 -18.55
C GLU A 99 66.03 49.22 -18.24
N PRO A 100 65.77 49.56 -16.97
CA PRO A 100 64.59 50.32 -16.61
C PRO A 100 64.70 51.75 -17.11
N SER A 101 63.75 52.20 -17.93
CA SER A 101 63.48 53.63 -18.12
C SER A 101 63.02 54.23 -16.80
N GLN A 102 63.98 54.79 -16.05
CA GLN A 102 63.68 55.70 -14.96
C GLN A 102 63.15 56.99 -15.56
N ASN A 103 61.87 57.27 -15.33
CA ASN A 103 61.33 58.63 -15.21
C ASN A 103 59.88 58.56 -14.75
N THR A 104 59.71 58.37 -13.43
CA THR A 104 58.57 58.96 -12.72
C THR A 104 59.15 59.91 -11.67
N PRO A 105 58.79 61.21 -11.66
CA PRO A 105 59.37 62.21 -10.77
C PRO A 105 59.31 61.84 -9.28
N ASN A 106 58.38 60.96 -8.88
CA ASN A 106 58.23 60.56 -7.49
C ASN A 106 59.32 59.61 -6.96
N SER A 107 60.02 58.83 -7.81
CA SER A 107 61.03 57.88 -7.30
C SER A 107 62.32 58.58 -6.84
N GLU A 108 62.73 59.65 -7.53
CA GLU A 108 63.92 60.43 -7.17
C GLU A 108 63.63 61.38 -6.00
N ILE A 109 62.43 61.95 -5.93
CA ILE A 109 61.99 62.77 -4.79
C ILE A 109 61.87 61.92 -3.52
N GLU A 110 61.33 60.69 -3.61
CA GLU A 110 61.27 59.78 -2.46
C GLU A 110 62.65 59.36 -1.98
N LYS A 111 63.57 59.04 -2.89
CA LYS A 111 64.97 58.71 -2.55
C LYS A 111 65.73 59.91 -1.98
N ALA A 112 65.55 61.11 -2.53
CA ALA A 112 66.18 62.34 -2.03
C ALA A 112 65.61 62.75 -0.66
N MET A 113 64.31 62.57 -0.43
CA MET A 113 63.66 62.88 0.83
C MET A 113 63.96 61.81 1.91
N GLU A 114 64.14 60.53 1.53
CA GLU A 114 64.68 59.48 2.42
C GLU A 114 66.14 59.73 2.79
N ALA A 115 66.98 60.13 1.83
CA ALA A 115 68.36 60.52 2.08
C ALA A 115 68.45 61.73 3.02
N THR A 116 67.53 62.71 2.88
CA THR A 116 67.42 63.86 3.77
C THR A 116 66.96 63.46 5.18
N LEU A 117 66.05 62.48 5.31
CA LEU A 117 65.64 61.92 6.61
C LEU A 117 66.76 61.11 7.29
N MET A 118 67.61 60.43 6.50
CA MET A 118 68.79 59.73 6.99
C MET A 118 69.89 60.69 7.46
N ALA A 119 70.03 61.85 6.80
CA ALA A 119 71.00 62.90 7.13
C ALA A 119 70.57 63.81 8.31
N PHE A 120 69.34 63.71 8.80
CA PHE A 120 68.84 64.47 9.95
C PHE A 120 69.40 63.90 11.27
N ASP A 121 70.19 64.66 12.04
CA ASP A 121 70.85 64.21 13.29
C ASP A 121 69.95 64.33 14.55
N GLY A 122 68.65 64.09 14.39
CA GLY A 122 67.65 64.16 15.47
C GLY A 122 67.57 62.88 16.33
N LYS A 123 67.09 63.02 17.58
CA LYS A 123 66.92 61.92 18.55
C LYS A 123 66.12 60.76 17.95
N SER A 124 66.44 59.52 18.33
CA SER A 124 65.88 58.30 17.72
C SER A 124 64.34 58.21 17.74
N GLU A 125 63.70 58.87 18.71
CA GLU A 125 62.24 58.95 18.84
C GLU A 125 61.59 59.87 17.77
N ASP A 126 62.23 60.97 17.38
CA ASP A 126 61.68 61.90 16.38
C ASP A 126 61.71 61.29 14.96
N LYS A 127 62.75 60.52 14.64
CA LYS A 127 62.82 59.74 13.38
C LYS A 127 61.73 58.68 13.30
N LYS A 128 61.41 58.01 14.41
CA LYS A 128 60.30 57.04 14.48
C LYS A 128 58.94 57.72 14.32
N LYS A 129 58.76 58.89 14.94
CA LYS A 129 57.53 59.69 14.85
C LYS A 129 57.25 60.17 13.42
N ILE A 130 58.24 60.74 12.74
CA ILE A 130 58.12 61.19 11.33
C ILE A 130 57.83 60.00 10.40
N LYS A 131 58.49 58.85 10.61
CA LYS A 131 58.23 57.63 9.83
C LYS A 131 56.82 57.07 10.09
N HIS A 132 56.34 57.16 11.33
CA HIS A 132 54.98 56.77 11.70
C HIS A 132 53.94 57.70 11.05
N GLU A 133 54.14 59.01 11.12
CA GLU A 133 53.29 60.03 10.49
C GLU A 133 53.25 59.89 8.95
N ARG A 134 54.38 59.56 8.31
CA ARG A 134 54.41 59.27 6.87
C ARG A 134 53.62 58.01 6.53
N ARG A 135 53.75 56.95 7.34
CA ARG A 135 52.99 55.70 7.16
C ARG A 135 51.48 55.92 7.35
N THR A 136 51.07 56.72 8.32
CA THR A 136 49.66 57.04 8.54
C THR A 136 49.12 57.95 7.44
N ALA A 137 49.90 58.90 6.93
CA ALA A 137 49.52 59.75 5.80
C ALA A 137 49.34 58.95 4.49
N ILE A 138 50.27 58.02 4.18
CA ILE A 138 50.15 57.13 3.03
C ILE A 138 48.92 56.23 3.17
N LYS A 139 48.71 55.63 4.35
CA LYS A 139 47.53 54.81 4.62
C LYS A 139 46.24 55.60 4.40
N LYS A 140 46.17 56.82 4.94
CA LYS A 140 45.02 57.72 4.76
C LYS A 140 44.82 58.12 3.30
N ALA A 141 45.90 58.36 2.54
CA ALA A 141 45.80 58.67 1.11
C ALA A 141 45.24 57.49 0.30
N LYS A 142 45.61 56.25 0.65
CA LYS A 142 45.04 55.02 0.05
C LYS A 142 43.55 54.86 0.38
N GLU A 143 43.19 54.98 1.66
CA GLU A 143 41.79 54.89 2.12
C GLU A 143 40.91 55.96 1.44
N ASN A 144 41.39 57.21 1.36
CA ASN A 144 40.67 58.28 0.67
C ASN A 144 40.50 58.02 -0.84
N LEU A 145 41.52 57.46 -1.50
CA LEU A 145 41.44 57.11 -2.92
C LEU A 145 40.45 55.96 -3.15
N GLU A 146 40.47 54.95 -2.29
CA GLU A 146 39.54 53.82 -2.33
C GLU A 146 38.09 54.27 -2.16
N GLU A 147 37.81 55.08 -1.12
CA GLU A 147 36.47 55.63 -0.86
C GLU A 147 35.96 56.49 -2.02
N TRP A 148 36.84 57.34 -2.57
CA TRP A 148 36.49 58.18 -3.71
C TRP A 148 36.20 57.33 -4.96
N LEU A 149 37.03 56.32 -5.27
CA LEU A 149 36.80 55.44 -6.41
C LEU A 149 35.51 54.61 -6.27
N MET A 150 35.17 54.19 -5.05
CA MET A 150 33.92 53.47 -4.75
C MET A 150 32.66 54.32 -4.98
N SER A 151 32.73 55.63 -4.72
CA SER A 151 31.61 56.58 -4.88
C SER A 151 31.55 57.23 -6.27
N ASN A 152 32.61 57.10 -7.08
CA ASN A 152 32.71 57.81 -8.34
C ASN A 152 31.84 57.18 -9.45
N VAL A 153 30.94 57.97 -10.04
CA VAL A 153 30.05 57.59 -11.15
C VAL A 153 30.78 57.06 -12.39
N ARG A 154 32.04 57.46 -12.61
CA ARG A 154 32.85 56.98 -13.73
C ARG A 154 33.49 55.62 -13.47
N MET A 155 33.57 55.19 -12.22
CA MET A 155 34.06 53.86 -11.86
C MET A 155 32.96 52.83 -12.15
N LYS A 156 33.18 52.00 -13.16
CA LYS A 156 32.24 50.95 -13.60
C LYS A 156 32.93 49.60 -13.61
N PRO A 157 32.20 48.48 -13.41
CA PRO A 157 32.72 47.12 -13.54
C PRO A 157 33.51 46.83 -14.82
N THR A 158 33.19 47.52 -15.92
CA THR A 158 33.81 47.33 -17.23
C THR A 158 35.02 48.23 -17.49
N LEU A 159 35.34 49.15 -16.58
CA LEU A 159 36.45 50.08 -16.73
C LEU A 159 37.80 49.34 -16.65
N ARG A 160 38.71 49.66 -17.56
CA ARG A 160 40.08 49.13 -17.58
C ARG A 160 41.04 50.18 -16.99
N TYR A 161 42.10 49.72 -16.31
CA TYR A 161 43.04 50.59 -15.61
C TYR A 161 43.62 51.70 -16.50
N HIS A 162 44.08 51.38 -17.71
CA HIS A 162 44.64 52.39 -18.63
C HIS A 162 43.65 53.52 -18.99
N LYS A 163 42.35 53.21 -19.00
CA LYS A 163 41.31 54.21 -19.26
C LYS A 163 40.99 55.02 -17.99
N ALA A 164 41.04 54.39 -16.82
CA ALA A 164 40.93 55.05 -15.52
C ALA A 164 42.07 56.05 -15.30
N GLU A 165 43.30 55.68 -15.64
CA GLU A 165 44.48 56.54 -15.58
C GLU A 165 44.27 57.85 -16.36
N LYS A 166 43.72 57.78 -17.58
CA LYS A 166 43.40 58.97 -18.38
C LYS A 166 42.27 59.82 -17.78
N TYR A 167 41.31 59.19 -17.12
CA TYR A 167 40.15 59.88 -16.56
C TYR A 167 40.39 60.52 -15.20
N PHE A 168 41.31 59.96 -14.42
CA PHE A 168 41.59 60.37 -13.05
C PHE A 168 42.97 61.03 -12.91
N ALA A 169 43.72 61.19 -13.99
CA ALA A 169 45.06 61.79 -14.00
C ALA A 169 45.14 63.16 -13.32
N ASP A 170 44.09 63.97 -13.42
CA ASP A 170 44.05 65.33 -12.86
C ASP A 170 43.58 65.39 -11.40
N GLU A 171 43.06 64.28 -10.87
CA GLU A 171 42.53 64.24 -9.52
C GLU A 171 43.65 64.20 -8.48
N HIS A 172 43.55 65.07 -7.47
CA HIS A 172 44.56 65.15 -6.41
C HIS A 172 44.65 63.84 -5.61
N LEU A 173 43.51 63.20 -5.34
CA LEU A 173 43.46 61.90 -4.66
C LEU A 173 44.13 60.79 -5.46
N TRP A 174 44.03 60.83 -6.80
CA TRP A 174 44.73 59.89 -7.68
C TRP A 174 46.24 60.13 -7.62
N ARG A 175 46.69 61.39 -7.75
CA ARG A 175 48.12 61.73 -7.73
C ARG A 175 48.81 61.43 -6.39
N ALA A 176 48.08 61.51 -5.28
CA ALA A 176 48.61 61.33 -3.92
C ALA A 176 49.10 59.90 -3.60
N VAL A 177 48.71 58.89 -4.39
CA VAL A 177 49.10 57.49 -4.21
C VAL A 177 50.08 57.07 -5.30
N SER A 178 51.00 56.12 -5.05
CA SER A 178 51.95 55.63 -6.06
C SER A 178 51.25 54.78 -7.14
N ASP A 179 51.82 54.66 -8.34
CA ASP A 179 51.17 53.92 -9.44
C ASP A 179 50.97 52.42 -9.14
N VAL A 180 51.91 51.78 -8.44
CA VAL A 180 51.76 50.36 -8.03
C VAL A 180 50.55 50.20 -7.11
N GLU A 181 50.43 51.08 -6.12
CA GLU A 181 49.34 51.07 -5.15
C GLU A 181 48.00 51.47 -5.79
N ARG A 182 47.99 52.38 -6.78
CA ARG A 182 46.78 52.73 -7.55
C ARG A 182 46.23 51.53 -8.31
N ARG A 183 47.09 50.70 -8.93
CA ARG A 183 46.64 49.49 -9.65
C ARG A 183 45.97 48.50 -8.69
N GLU A 184 46.60 48.25 -7.54
CA GLU A 184 46.04 47.37 -6.51
C GLU A 184 44.70 47.89 -5.99
N ILE A 185 44.64 49.17 -5.58
CA ILE A 185 43.40 49.79 -5.09
C ILE A 185 42.32 49.79 -6.18
N PHE A 186 42.67 50.09 -7.44
CA PHE A 186 41.70 50.07 -8.54
C PHE A 186 41.11 48.68 -8.77
N ASP A 187 41.93 47.64 -8.76
CA ASP A 187 41.47 46.26 -8.95
C ASP A 187 40.60 45.79 -7.77
N ASP A 188 40.94 46.19 -6.55
CA ASP A 188 40.15 45.84 -5.36
C ASP A 188 38.82 46.61 -5.31
N VAL A 189 38.80 47.90 -5.61
CA VAL A 189 37.57 48.69 -5.78
C VAL A 189 36.71 48.12 -6.90
N LYS A 190 37.32 47.73 -8.03
CA LYS A 190 36.59 47.11 -9.14
C LYS A 190 35.91 45.81 -8.72
N LYS A 191 36.60 44.94 -7.97
CA LYS A 191 36.00 43.72 -7.40
C LYS A 191 34.88 44.06 -6.42
N ALA A 192 35.07 45.08 -5.58
CA ALA A 192 34.07 45.51 -4.61
C ALA A 192 32.79 46.04 -5.30
N ILE A 193 32.91 46.84 -6.36
CA ILE A 193 31.75 47.33 -7.15
C ILE A 193 31.05 46.17 -7.87
N ILE A 194 31.80 45.24 -8.50
CA ILE A 194 31.20 44.03 -9.10
C ILE A 194 30.40 43.24 -8.08
N LYS A 195 30.95 43.07 -6.87
CA LYS A 195 30.30 42.37 -5.77
C LYS A 195 29.06 43.10 -5.28
N LEU A 196 29.13 44.43 -5.12
CA LEU A 196 28.01 45.28 -4.71
C LEU A 196 26.86 45.23 -5.72
N ASP A 197 27.16 45.38 -7.02
CA ASP A 197 26.17 45.30 -8.09
C ASP A 197 25.50 43.91 -8.15
N ALA A 198 26.30 42.85 -7.97
CA ALA A 198 25.78 41.49 -7.91
C ALA A 198 24.86 41.28 -6.69
N GLU A 199 25.23 41.81 -5.53
CA GLU A 199 24.41 41.75 -4.32
C GLU A 199 23.11 42.55 -4.49
N GLN A 200 23.16 43.76 -5.06
CA GLN A 200 21.96 44.56 -5.33
C GLN A 200 21.01 43.85 -6.30
N LYS A 201 21.53 43.20 -7.35
CA LYS A 201 20.73 42.37 -8.27
C LYS A 201 20.09 41.19 -7.56
N LYS A 202 20.84 40.52 -6.68
CA LYS A 202 20.33 39.41 -5.87
C LYS A 202 19.19 39.86 -4.95
N VAL A 203 19.37 40.96 -4.22
CA VAL A 203 18.34 41.55 -3.34
C VAL A 203 17.10 41.94 -4.15
N THR A 204 17.29 42.57 -5.31
CA THR A 204 16.16 42.95 -6.18
C THR A 204 15.41 41.73 -6.71
N LYS A 205 16.14 40.68 -7.12
CA LYS A 205 15.56 39.40 -7.55
C LYS A 205 14.75 38.74 -6.43
N GLU A 206 15.32 38.63 -5.23
CA GLU A 206 14.64 38.05 -4.06
C GLU A 206 13.38 38.84 -3.69
N ARG A 207 13.47 40.17 -3.70
CA ARG A 207 12.31 41.05 -3.49
C ARG A 207 11.23 40.81 -4.54
N ASN A 208 11.58 40.82 -5.82
CA ASN A 208 10.62 40.66 -6.91
C ASN A 208 9.95 39.28 -6.90
N ILE A 209 10.73 38.22 -6.64
CA ILE A 209 10.21 36.86 -6.47
C ILE A 209 9.15 36.82 -5.37
N LYS A 210 9.48 37.40 -4.21
CA LYS A 210 8.59 37.42 -3.06
C LYS A 210 7.33 38.25 -3.36
N THR A 211 7.47 39.47 -3.86
CA THR A 211 6.33 40.36 -4.15
C THR A 211 5.40 39.79 -5.21
N LEU A 212 5.93 39.16 -6.27
CA LEU A 212 5.10 38.48 -7.26
C LEU A 212 4.36 37.28 -6.65
N GLY A 213 5.04 36.50 -5.80
CA GLY A 213 4.42 35.40 -5.06
C GLY A 213 3.26 35.87 -4.18
N ASP A 214 3.48 36.93 -3.39
CA ASP A 214 2.46 37.52 -2.51
C ASP A 214 1.25 38.03 -3.31
N ILE A 215 1.47 38.64 -4.48
CA ILE A 215 0.39 39.10 -5.38
C ILE A 215 -0.41 37.90 -5.91
N LEU A 216 0.25 36.85 -6.39
CA LEU A 216 -0.42 35.66 -6.91
C LEU A 216 -1.23 34.94 -5.83
N GLU A 217 -0.70 34.83 -4.61
CA GLU A 217 -1.42 34.25 -3.46
C GLU A 217 -2.67 35.05 -3.07
N GLY A 218 -2.66 36.37 -3.27
CA GLY A 218 -3.82 37.23 -3.00
C GLY A 218 -4.89 37.23 -4.09
N MET A 219 -4.69 36.50 -5.20
CA MET A 219 -5.59 36.51 -6.36
C MET A 219 -6.43 35.23 -6.45
N ASP A 220 -7.70 35.31 -6.05
CA ASP A 220 -8.65 34.19 -6.15
C ASP A 220 -8.97 33.77 -7.61
N ALA A 221 -8.68 34.63 -8.58
CA ALA A 221 -8.94 34.39 -10.00
C ALA A 221 -7.93 33.44 -10.66
N ILE A 222 -6.79 33.18 -10.03
CA ILE A 222 -5.75 32.28 -10.53
C ILE A 222 -5.91 30.95 -9.79
N ASP A 223 -6.41 29.95 -10.49
CA ASP A 223 -6.61 28.61 -9.94
C ASP A 223 -5.55 27.62 -10.44
N HIS A 224 -5.62 26.39 -9.95
CA HIS A 224 -4.74 25.28 -10.32
C HIS A 224 -4.75 24.91 -11.82
N THR A 225 -5.74 25.36 -12.60
CA THR A 225 -5.85 25.09 -14.05
C THR A 225 -5.42 26.28 -14.91
N THR A 226 -5.12 27.40 -14.26
CA THR A 226 -4.82 28.65 -14.94
C THR A 226 -3.49 28.56 -15.66
N THR A 227 -3.47 28.93 -16.94
CA THR A 227 -2.26 28.97 -17.75
C THR A 227 -1.49 30.28 -17.55
N TRP A 228 -0.19 30.27 -17.82
CA TRP A 228 0.64 31.50 -17.73
C TRP A 228 0.09 32.65 -18.59
N ALA A 229 -0.40 32.36 -19.80
CA ALA A 229 -0.97 33.39 -20.68
C ALA A 229 -2.23 34.04 -20.10
N GLN A 230 -3.06 33.27 -19.39
CA GLN A 230 -4.22 33.80 -18.67
C GLN A 230 -3.76 34.60 -17.46
N ALA A 231 -2.88 34.03 -16.63
CA ALA A 231 -2.34 34.69 -15.45
C ALA A 231 -1.69 36.04 -15.78
N GLN A 232 -0.94 36.15 -16.89
CA GLN A 232 -0.36 37.42 -17.33
C GLN A 232 -1.40 38.51 -17.62
N ARG A 233 -2.55 38.17 -18.23
CA ARG A 233 -3.62 39.15 -18.47
C ARG A 233 -4.19 39.67 -17.16
N ILE A 234 -4.47 38.74 -16.24
CA ILE A 234 -5.02 39.07 -14.92
C ILE A 234 -3.99 39.87 -14.08
N LEU A 235 -2.70 39.55 -14.20
CA LEU A 235 -1.61 40.27 -13.53
C LEU A 235 -1.46 41.71 -14.03
N ILE A 236 -1.60 41.96 -15.34
CA ILE A 236 -1.51 43.31 -15.90
C ILE A 236 -2.67 44.19 -15.41
N GLU A 237 -3.83 43.59 -15.18
CA GLU A 237 -5.00 44.27 -14.61
C GLU A 237 -4.88 44.52 -13.09
N ASN A 238 -3.95 43.83 -12.41
CA ASN A 238 -3.74 44.00 -10.98
C ASN A 238 -3.02 45.34 -10.67
N PRO A 239 -3.61 46.24 -9.85
CA PRO A 239 -3.03 47.55 -9.53
C PRO A 239 -1.67 47.50 -8.84
N ASP A 240 -1.37 46.46 -8.06
CA ASP A 240 -0.12 46.33 -7.31
C ASP A 240 1.04 45.93 -8.23
N PHE A 241 0.76 45.05 -9.21
CA PHE A 241 1.71 44.71 -10.27
C PHE A 241 1.89 45.86 -11.27
N ALA A 242 0.80 46.55 -11.65
CA ALA A 242 0.82 47.64 -12.61
C ALA A 242 1.61 48.88 -12.12
N ARG A 243 1.62 49.14 -10.81
CA ARG A 243 2.32 50.28 -10.21
C ARG A 243 3.82 50.04 -9.98
N ASP A 244 4.26 48.79 -9.85
CA ASP A 244 5.67 48.46 -9.56
C ASP A 244 6.48 48.24 -10.85
N THR A 245 7.15 49.29 -11.31
CA THR A 245 8.00 49.26 -12.51
C THR A 245 9.22 48.35 -12.35
N ILE A 246 9.70 48.13 -11.12
CA ILE A 246 10.85 47.25 -10.84
C ILE A 246 10.43 45.79 -10.96
N LEU A 247 9.19 45.48 -10.55
CA LEU A 247 8.60 44.15 -10.70
C LEU A 247 8.29 43.81 -12.16
N GLN A 248 7.80 44.77 -12.94
CA GLN A 248 7.58 44.60 -14.39
C GLN A 248 8.88 44.32 -15.16
N GLY A 249 10.02 44.84 -14.68
CA GLY A 249 11.34 44.60 -15.23
C GLY A 249 12.00 43.28 -14.79
N MET A 250 11.29 42.43 -14.04
CA MET A 250 11.77 41.12 -13.61
C MET A 250 12.09 40.20 -14.80
N ASP A 251 13.03 39.29 -14.61
CA ASP A 251 13.34 38.27 -15.62
C ASP A 251 12.11 37.37 -15.87
N LYS A 252 11.84 37.06 -17.14
CA LYS A 252 10.72 36.22 -17.54
C LYS A 252 10.85 34.80 -17.01
N GLU A 253 12.07 34.28 -16.90
CA GLU A 253 12.34 32.96 -16.33
C GLU A 253 11.97 32.92 -14.85
N ASP A 254 12.40 33.92 -14.09
CA ASP A 254 12.08 34.01 -12.66
C ASP A 254 10.57 34.16 -12.44
N ALA A 255 9.88 34.95 -13.27
CA ALA A 255 8.43 35.12 -13.18
C ALA A 255 7.68 33.80 -13.44
N LEU A 256 8.14 33.01 -14.41
CA LEU A 256 7.60 31.67 -14.70
C LEU A 256 7.84 30.69 -13.55
N ILE A 257 9.02 30.73 -12.91
CA ILE A 257 9.32 29.87 -11.75
C ILE A 257 8.38 30.19 -10.58
N VAL A 258 8.19 31.48 -10.28
CA VAL A 258 7.25 31.90 -9.22
C VAL A 258 5.84 31.44 -9.51
N PHE A 259 5.38 31.63 -10.75
CA PHE A 259 4.07 31.17 -11.18
C PHE A 259 3.91 29.65 -11.09
N GLN A 260 4.89 28.89 -11.57
CA GLN A 260 4.87 27.43 -11.49
C GLN A 260 4.76 26.96 -10.03
N ASN A 261 5.51 27.57 -9.12
CA ASN A 261 5.45 27.25 -7.70
C ASN A 261 4.08 27.57 -7.09
N HIS A 262 3.50 28.72 -7.46
CA HIS A 262 2.14 29.08 -7.05
C HIS A 262 1.10 28.06 -7.55
N ILE A 263 1.13 27.69 -8.84
CA ILE A 263 0.21 26.68 -9.40
C ILE A 263 0.39 25.32 -8.74
N LYS A 264 1.63 24.86 -8.52
CA LYS A 264 1.90 23.61 -7.78
C LYS A 264 1.31 23.65 -6.36
N SER A 265 1.43 24.78 -5.68
CA SER A 265 0.82 24.98 -4.37
C SER A 265 -0.71 24.92 -4.46
N ALA A 266 -1.31 25.62 -5.42
CA ALA A 266 -2.75 25.62 -5.67
C ALA A 266 -3.29 24.22 -6.01
N GLU A 267 -2.58 23.45 -6.84
CA GLU A 267 -2.87 22.03 -7.12
C GLU A 267 -2.84 21.21 -5.83
N GLY A 268 -1.78 21.35 -5.02
CA GLY A 268 -1.66 20.67 -3.73
C GLY A 268 -2.83 20.98 -2.79
N HIS A 269 -3.24 22.25 -2.71
CA HIS A 269 -4.41 22.67 -1.95
C HIS A 269 -5.72 22.05 -2.48
N TYR A 270 -5.93 22.06 -3.80
CA TYR A 270 -7.11 21.46 -4.44
C TYR A 270 -7.19 19.95 -4.19
N LEU A 271 -6.08 19.21 -4.37
CA LEU A 271 -6.04 17.77 -4.10
C LEU A 271 -6.36 17.47 -2.63
N LYS A 272 -5.80 18.26 -1.71
CA LYS A 272 -6.05 18.11 -0.27
C LYS A 272 -7.51 18.40 0.09
N GLU A 273 -8.11 19.42 -0.53
CA GLU A 273 -9.53 19.72 -0.33
C GLU A 273 -10.43 18.61 -0.86
N LYS A 274 -10.16 18.10 -2.07
CA LYS A 274 -10.88 16.95 -2.65
C LYS A 274 -10.76 15.70 -1.79
N GLN A 275 -9.58 15.44 -1.24
CA GLN A 275 -9.37 14.33 -0.30
C GLN A 275 -10.16 14.53 1.00
N ASN A 276 -10.14 15.74 1.56
CA ASN A 276 -10.92 16.09 2.75
C ASN A 276 -12.43 15.97 2.50
N GLU A 277 -12.92 16.38 1.35
CA GLU A 277 -14.31 16.22 0.93
C GLU A 277 -14.69 14.74 0.82
N ALA A 278 -13.87 13.92 0.16
CA ALA A 278 -14.07 12.47 0.09
C ALA A 278 -14.12 11.83 1.49
N LEU A 279 -13.26 12.26 2.42
CA LEU A 279 -13.29 11.82 3.82
C LEU A 279 -14.55 12.30 4.56
N ARG A 280 -15.01 13.54 4.31
CA ARG A 280 -16.27 14.07 4.88
C ARG A 280 -17.47 13.26 4.41
N ILE A 281 -17.54 12.93 3.12
CA ILE A 281 -18.58 12.08 2.54
C ILE A 281 -18.56 10.70 3.21
N LYS A 282 -17.40 10.03 3.25
CA LYS A 282 -17.25 8.72 3.93
C LYS A 282 -17.69 8.75 5.40
N ARG A 283 -17.32 9.80 6.15
CA ARG A 283 -17.76 10.00 7.54
C ARG A 283 -19.27 10.21 7.64
N SER A 284 -19.87 10.98 6.74
CA SER A 284 -21.31 11.22 6.69
C SER A 284 -22.09 9.93 6.39
N GLU A 285 -21.65 9.15 5.40
CA GLU A 285 -22.23 7.84 5.10
C GLU A 285 -22.11 6.88 6.29
N ARG A 286 -20.97 6.84 6.98
CA ARG A 286 -20.80 6.04 8.20
C ARG A 286 -21.81 6.44 9.28
N LYS A 287 -21.95 7.74 9.57
CA LYS A 287 -22.94 8.24 10.53
C LYS A 287 -24.37 7.86 10.13
N THR A 288 -24.68 7.92 8.84
CA THR A 288 -25.99 7.52 8.32
C THR A 288 -26.27 6.03 8.57
N ARG A 289 -25.28 5.16 8.31
CA ARG A 289 -25.38 3.72 8.62
C ARG A 289 -25.55 3.48 10.12
N GLU A 290 -24.78 4.17 10.96
CA GLU A 290 -24.90 4.08 12.43
C GLU A 290 -26.28 4.52 12.93
N GLN A 291 -26.84 5.61 12.38
CA GLN A 291 -28.20 6.06 12.70
C GLN A 291 -29.27 5.04 12.28
N PHE A 292 -29.10 4.39 11.13
CA PHE A 292 -30.00 3.32 10.71
C PHE A 292 -29.90 2.08 11.61
N ILE A 293 -28.70 1.70 12.06
CA ILE A 293 -28.53 0.62 13.05
C ILE A 293 -29.18 1.00 14.38
N GLN A 294 -29.03 2.25 14.83
CA GLN A 294 -29.71 2.76 16.02
C GLN A 294 -31.24 2.66 15.89
N PHE A 295 -31.78 2.98 14.72
CA PHE A 295 -33.21 2.77 14.43
C PHE A 295 -33.63 1.32 14.57
N LEU A 296 -32.86 0.37 14.05
CA LEU A 296 -33.14 -1.07 14.20
C LEU A 296 -33.13 -1.48 15.68
N SER A 297 -32.20 -0.94 16.47
CA SER A 297 -32.16 -1.14 17.92
C SER A 297 -33.40 -0.60 18.63
N GLU A 298 -33.88 0.59 18.27
CA GLU A 298 -35.15 1.14 18.79
C GLU A 298 -36.35 0.24 18.45
N LEU A 299 -36.39 -0.32 17.24
CA LEU A 299 -37.45 -1.24 16.84
C LEU A 299 -37.36 -2.58 17.59
N PHE A 300 -36.16 -3.07 17.90
CA PHE A 300 -35.95 -4.23 18.76
C PHE A 300 -36.40 -3.97 20.20
N GLU A 301 -36.08 -2.81 20.77
CA GLU A 301 -36.53 -2.40 22.11
C GLU A 301 -38.05 -2.35 22.21
N ARG A 302 -38.72 -1.84 21.17
CA ARG A 302 -40.19 -1.84 21.04
C ARG A 302 -40.79 -3.23 20.82
N GLY A 303 -39.98 -4.25 20.62
CA GLY A 303 -40.42 -5.63 20.35
C GLY A 303 -41.00 -5.85 18.96
N LEU A 304 -40.78 -4.92 18.02
CA LEU A 304 -41.21 -5.05 16.63
C LEU A 304 -40.24 -5.94 15.83
N ILE A 305 -38.94 -5.88 16.14
CA ILE A 305 -37.92 -6.78 15.58
C ILE A 305 -37.69 -7.96 16.53
N THR A 306 -37.61 -9.14 15.94
CA THR A 306 -37.29 -10.41 16.59
C THR A 306 -36.20 -11.16 15.81
N PRO A 307 -35.51 -12.14 16.41
CA PRO A 307 -34.52 -12.96 15.70
C PRO A 307 -35.07 -13.74 14.48
N THR A 308 -36.40 -13.86 14.37
CA THR A 308 -37.09 -14.53 13.25
C THR A 308 -37.78 -13.54 12.31
N SER A 309 -37.62 -12.23 12.53
CA SER A 309 -38.25 -11.20 11.72
C SER A 309 -37.71 -11.17 10.30
N THR A 310 -38.60 -10.89 9.35
CA THR A 310 -38.25 -10.77 7.92
C THR A 310 -38.27 -9.32 7.49
N TRP A 311 -37.50 -8.97 6.46
CA TRP A 311 -37.51 -7.63 5.89
C TRP A 311 -38.92 -7.24 5.42
N ALA A 312 -39.61 -8.14 4.72
CA ALA A 312 -40.93 -7.88 4.15
C ALA A 312 -41.98 -7.51 5.22
N SER A 313 -41.93 -8.16 6.39
CA SER A 313 -42.86 -7.85 7.49
C SER A 313 -42.61 -6.47 8.13
N LEU A 314 -41.37 -5.98 8.08
CA LEU A 314 -40.97 -4.74 8.76
C LEU A 314 -40.82 -3.55 7.81
N TYR A 315 -40.79 -3.79 6.51
CA TYR A 315 -40.63 -2.75 5.49
C TYR A 315 -41.64 -1.60 5.62
N PRO A 316 -42.95 -1.82 5.90
CA PRO A 316 -43.90 -0.70 6.07
C PRO A 316 -43.51 0.26 7.19
N THR A 317 -42.95 -0.26 8.29
CA THR A 317 -42.49 0.55 9.43
C THR A 317 -41.14 1.20 9.12
N ILE A 318 -40.25 0.47 8.44
CA ILE A 318 -38.89 0.95 8.12
C ILE A 318 -38.93 2.06 7.06
N SER A 319 -39.75 1.90 6.02
CA SER A 319 -39.85 2.85 4.91
C SER A 319 -40.46 4.20 5.28
N ALA A 320 -41.16 4.28 6.42
CA ALA A 320 -41.73 5.52 6.93
C ALA A 320 -40.73 6.41 7.70
N ASP A 321 -39.55 5.89 8.07
CA ASP A 321 -38.55 6.63 8.86
C ASP A 321 -37.54 7.35 7.94
N ARG A 322 -37.26 8.63 8.24
CA ARG A 322 -36.29 9.44 7.48
C ARG A 322 -34.88 8.83 7.44
N ARG A 323 -34.48 8.09 8.48
CA ARG A 323 -33.17 7.41 8.55
C ARG A 323 -33.03 6.32 7.48
N PHE A 324 -34.15 5.70 7.07
CA PHE A 324 -34.16 4.77 5.95
C PHE A 324 -33.95 5.49 4.61
N GLU A 325 -34.63 6.61 4.39
CA GLU A 325 -34.47 7.42 3.18
C GLU A 325 -33.04 7.93 3.01
N ASN A 326 -32.44 8.47 4.08
CA ASN A 326 -31.03 8.90 4.07
C ASN A 326 -30.07 7.76 3.70
N MET A 327 -30.40 6.52 4.10
CA MET A 327 -29.58 5.36 3.82
C MET A 327 -29.59 4.96 2.34
N LEU A 328 -30.68 5.24 1.61
CA LEU A 328 -30.80 4.97 0.17
C LEU A 328 -29.84 5.82 -0.67
N LEU A 329 -29.37 6.96 -0.15
CA LEU A 329 -28.45 7.87 -0.84
C LEU A 329 -26.98 7.49 -0.66
N THR A 330 -26.67 6.52 0.19
CA THR A 330 -25.28 6.13 0.47
C THR A 330 -24.84 4.94 -0.40
N THR A 331 -23.55 4.86 -0.69
CA THR A 331 -22.98 3.73 -1.45
C THR A 331 -22.59 2.57 -0.52
N GLY A 332 -22.46 1.34 -1.01
CA GLY A 332 -22.03 0.18 -0.20
C GLY A 332 -23.17 -0.64 0.43
N SER A 333 -23.02 -1.07 1.69
CA SER A 333 -24.00 -1.94 2.37
C SER A 333 -25.38 -1.32 2.36
N THR A 334 -26.36 -2.02 1.80
CA THR A 334 -27.72 -1.50 1.69
C THR A 334 -28.45 -1.55 3.03
N SER A 335 -29.58 -0.84 3.14
CA SER A 335 -30.48 -0.94 4.31
C SER A 335 -30.92 -2.39 4.60
N LEU A 336 -31.08 -3.20 3.55
CA LEU A 336 -31.40 -4.62 3.68
C LEU A 336 -30.23 -5.42 4.25
N ASP A 337 -29.00 -5.12 3.83
CA ASP A 337 -27.81 -5.81 4.32
C ASP A 337 -27.59 -5.49 5.80
N LEU A 338 -27.68 -4.20 6.18
CA LEU A 338 -27.61 -3.78 7.58
C LEU A 338 -28.68 -4.47 8.44
N PHE A 339 -29.91 -4.60 7.92
CA PHE A 339 -30.96 -5.35 8.60
C PHE A 339 -30.63 -6.84 8.75
N LYS A 340 -30.13 -7.49 7.70
CA LYS A 340 -29.74 -8.91 7.75
C LYS A 340 -28.64 -9.14 8.77
N PHE A 341 -27.59 -8.31 8.76
CA PHE A 341 -26.52 -8.39 9.75
C PHE A 341 -27.05 -8.21 11.17
N TYR A 342 -27.89 -7.20 11.38
CA TYR A 342 -28.50 -6.95 12.68
C TYR A 342 -29.36 -8.12 13.17
N VAL A 343 -30.19 -8.70 12.30
CA VAL A 343 -31.02 -9.87 12.66
C VAL A 343 -30.17 -11.11 12.92
N GLU A 344 -29.08 -11.31 12.18
CA GLU A 344 -28.17 -12.42 12.42
C GLU A 344 -27.43 -12.28 13.76
N ASP A 345 -26.98 -11.08 14.10
CA ASP A 345 -26.40 -10.77 15.42
C ASP A 345 -27.41 -11.03 16.55
N LEU A 346 -28.67 -10.62 16.37
CA LEU A 346 -29.74 -10.93 17.32
C LEU A 346 -29.98 -12.44 17.48
N LYS A 347 -29.87 -13.24 16.41
CA LYS A 347 -29.97 -14.71 16.51
C LYS A 347 -28.80 -15.29 17.29
N ASN A 348 -27.58 -14.86 17.00
CA ASN A 348 -26.38 -15.33 17.69
C ASN A 348 -26.44 -15.00 19.18
N GLN A 349 -26.85 -13.77 19.50
CA GLN A 349 -27.08 -13.35 20.88
C GLN A 349 -28.19 -14.19 21.53
N PHE A 350 -29.31 -14.42 20.84
CA PHE A 350 -30.39 -15.27 21.36
C PHE A 350 -29.94 -16.70 21.68
N TYR A 351 -29.12 -17.33 20.82
CA TYR A 351 -28.60 -18.67 21.10
C TYR A 351 -27.69 -18.70 22.33
N THR A 352 -26.86 -17.67 22.47
CA THR A 352 -25.96 -17.50 23.62
C THR A 352 -26.74 -17.29 24.91
N ASP A 353 -27.66 -16.33 24.90
CA ASP A 353 -28.55 -16.02 26.03
C ASP A 353 -29.37 -17.25 26.43
N LYS A 354 -29.90 -17.99 25.46
CA LYS A 354 -30.66 -19.22 25.70
C LYS A 354 -29.81 -20.32 26.33
N LYS A 355 -28.53 -20.45 25.95
CA LYS A 355 -27.59 -21.40 26.57
C LYS A 355 -27.39 -21.04 28.05
N ILE A 356 -27.15 -19.77 28.35
CA ILE A 356 -26.98 -19.27 29.73
C ILE A 356 -28.26 -19.49 30.55
N VAL A 357 -29.43 -19.14 30.00
CA VAL A 357 -30.72 -19.33 30.66
C VAL A 357 -30.93 -20.81 31.00
N LYS A 358 -30.64 -21.73 30.06
CA LYS A 358 -30.74 -23.17 30.33
C LYS A 358 -29.78 -23.64 31.41
N GLU A 359 -28.53 -23.18 31.38
CA GLU A 359 -27.53 -23.51 32.40
C GLU A 359 -28.03 -23.12 33.80
N ILE A 360 -28.59 -21.91 33.94
CA ILE A 360 -29.14 -21.42 35.22
C ILE A 360 -30.34 -22.25 35.67
N LEU A 361 -31.25 -22.60 34.76
CA LEU A 361 -32.41 -23.42 35.09
C LEU A 361 -32.00 -24.82 35.58
N VAL A 362 -30.97 -25.41 34.97
CA VAL A 362 -30.41 -26.70 35.40
C VAL A 362 -29.74 -26.58 36.77
N GLN A 363 -28.90 -25.57 36.98
CA GLN A 363 -28.22 -25.34 38.27
C GLN A 363 -29.18 -25.09 39.43
N LYS A 364 -30.31 -24.43 39.18
CA LYS A 364 -31.35 -24.18 40.19
C LYS A 364 -32.40 -25.29 40.27
N GLU A 365 -32.27 -26.37 39.51
CA GLU A 365 -33.24 -27.48 39.42
C GLU A 365 -34.68 -27.01 39.11
N ILE A 366 -34.82 -25.94 38.34
CA ILE A 366 -36.13 -25.35 38.02
C ILE A 366 -36.73 -26.07 36.81
N VAL A 367 -37.84 -26.77 37.03
CA VAL A 367 -38.65 -27.35 35.97
C VAL A 367 -39.74 -26.36 35.57
N LEU A 368 -39.68 -25.85 34.34
CA LEU A 368 -40.72 -25.00 33.78
C LEU A 368 -42.00 -25.82 33.56
N LYS A 369 -43.00 -25.59 34.42
CA LYS A 369 -44.37 -26.08 34.24
C LYS A 369 -45.20 -25.07 33.44
N ASP A 370 -46.31 -25.52 32.87
CA ASP A 370 -47.15 -24.84 31.86
C ASP A 370 -47.78 -23.50 32.30
N SER A 371 -47.51 -23.03 33.53
CA SER A 371 -48.18 -21.91 34.20
C SER A 371 -47.24 -20.85 34.81
N VAL A 372 -45.92 -20.93 34.61
CA VAL A 372 -45.01 -19.95 35.23
C VAL A 372 -45.16 -18.59 34.56
N ALA A 373 -45.54 -17.54 35.30
CA ALA A 373 -45.59 -16.18 34.77
C ALA A 373 -44.18 -15.62 34.46
N PHE A 374 -44.08 -14.76 33.44
CA PHE A 374 -42.80 -14.20 32.97
C PHE A 374 -42.02 -13.48 34.09
N ASP A 375 -42.70 -12.77 35.00
CA ASP A 375 -42.05 -12.02 36.08
C ASP A 375 -41.28 -12.94 37.04
N HIS A 376 -41.87 -14.11 37.37
CA HIS A 376 -41.23 -15.10 38.22
C HIS A 376 -40.01 -15.73 37.51
N PHE A 377 -40.16 -16.04 36.22
CA PHE A 377 -39.06 -16.52 35.39
C PHE A 377 -37.92 -15.51 35.32
N GLN A 378 -38.24 -14.24 35.10
CA GLN A 378 -37.26 -13.16 35.05
C GLN A 378 -36.52 -13.03 36.38
N GLN A 379 -37.23 -13.11 37.50
CA GLN A 379 -36.61 -13.08 38.83
C GLN A 379 -35.58 -14.22 39.02
N TRP A 380 -35.95 -15.47 38.69
CA TRP A 380 -35.06 -16.62 38.83
C TRP A 380 -33.74 -16.46 38.06
N ILE A 381 -33.81 -15.88 36.86
CA ILE A 381 -32.64 -15.65 36.02
C ILE A 381 -31.83 -14.44 36.52
N ARG A 382 -32.48 -13.35 36.92
CA ARG A 382 -31.81 -12.12 37.40
C ARG A 382 -31.08 -12.30 38.74
N GLU A 383 -31.51 -13.23 39.56
CA GLU A 383 -30.81 -13.63 40.79
C GLU A 383 -29.40 -14.19 40.50
N HIS A 384 -29.19 -14.80 39.33
CA HIS A 384 -27.91 -15.37 38.96
C HIS A 384 -26.98 -14.31 38.32
N PRO A 385 -25.67 -14.25 38.67
CA PRO A 385 -24.74 -13.26 38.13
C PRO A 385 -24.68 -13.24 36.59
N LYS A 386 -24.71 -14.41 35.95
CA LYS A 386 -24.71 -14.53 34.48
C LYS A 386 -26.02 -14.03 33.84
N GLY A 387 -27.16 -14.15 34.54
CA GLY A 387 -28.46 -13.74 34.04
C GLY A 387 -28.73 -12.23 34.10
N LYS A 388 -27.98 -11.50 34.94
CA LYS A 388 -28.07 -10.02 35.02
C LYS A 388 -27.66 -9.32 33.71
N LYS A 389 -26.78 -9.93 32.90
CA LYS A 389 -26.28 -9.35 31.64
C LYS A 389 -27.24 -9.51 30.46
N ILE A 390 -28.25 -10.36 30.57
CA ILE A 390 -29.19 -10.66 29.49
C ILE A 390 -30.25 -9.54 29.41
N SER A 391 -30.59 -9.10 28.19
CA SER A 391 -31.62 -8.07 27.99
C SER A 391 -33.02 -8.62 28.34
N THR A 392 -33.93 -7.75 28.77
CA THR A 392 -35.31 -8.16 29.10
C THR A 392 -36.04 -8.74 27.89
N ASN A 393 -35.82 -8.18 26.69
CA ASN A 393 -36.39 -8.70 25.45
C ASN A 393 -35.82 -10.08 25.12
N SER A 394 -34.51 -10.28 25.23
CA SER A 394 -33.87 -11.60 25.09
C SER A 394 -34.44 -12.64 26.06
N LEU A 395 -34.63 -12.27 27.33
CA LEU A 395 -35.25 -13.14 28.35
C LEU A 395 -36.67 -13.52 27.98
N LYS A 396 -37.45 -12.55 27.48
CA LYS A 396 -38.84 -12.76 27.05
C LYS A 396 -38.92 -13.74 25.88
N PHE A 397 -38.03 -13.61 24.89
CA PHE A 397 -37.93 -14.58 23.79
C PHE A 397 -37.48 -15.97 24.27
N CYS A 398 -36.52 -16.04 25.19
CA CYS A 398 -36.07 -17.32 25.76
C CYS A 398 -37.20 -18.01 26.53
N TYR A 399 -37.94 -17.25 27.34
CA TYR A 399 -39.11 -17.71 28.08
C TYR A 399 -40.16 -18.32 27.14
N TYR A 400 -40.64 -17.56 26.15
CA TYR A 400 -41.64 -18.08 25.21
C TYR A 400 -41.14 -19.32 24.47
N SER A 401 -39.88 -19.31 24.01
CA SER A 401 -39.30 -20.48 23.33
C SER A 401 -39.15 -21.72 24.21
N LEU A 402 -38.97 -21.55 25.53
CA LEU A 402 -38.91 -22.66 26.48
C LEU A 402 -40.31 -23.14 26.88
N CYS A 403 -41.26 -22.23 27.07
CA CYS A 403 -42.67 -22.54 27.30
C CYS A 403 -43.26 -23.34 26.13
N ASP A 404 -43.01 -22.93 24.88
CA ASP A 404 -43.46 -23.66 23.70
C ASP A 404 -42.94 -25.11 23.69
N LYS A 405 -41.67 -25.29 24.07
CA LYS A 405 -41.06 -26.63 24.18
C LYS A 405 -41.62 -27.46 25.34
N ALA A 406 -41.91 -26.83 26.48
CA ALA A 406 -42.55 -27.50 27.62
C ALA A 406 -43.95 -27.99 27.24
N ILE A 407 -44.76 -27.13 26.61
CA ILE A 407 -46.10 -27.45 26.11
C ILE A 407 -46.03 -28.59 25.08
N GLU A 408 -45.05 -28.56 24.18
CA GLU A 408 -44.89 -29.60 23.15
C GLU A 408 -44.51 -30.95 23.77
N LYS A 409 -43.63 -30.96 24.80
CA LYS A 409 -43.24 -32.16 25.53
C LYS A 409 -44.39 -32.77 26.34
N VAL A 410 -45.25 -31.94 26.94
CA VAL A 410 -46.47 -32.40 27.63
C VAL A 410 -47.42 -33.07 26.64
N LYS A 411 -47.70 -32.40 25.50
CA LYS A 411 -48.53 -32.98 24.43
C LYS A 411 -47.96 -34.27 23.85
N GLU A 412 -46.64 -34.40 23.77
CA GLU A 412 -45.98 -35.63 23.33
C GLU A 412 -46.14 -36.74 24.37
N SER A 413 -45.96 -36.44 25.66
CA SER A 413 -46.17 -37.39 26.75
C SER A 413 -47.62 -37.89 26.81
N GLU A 414 -48.61 -37.00 26.63
CA GLU A 414 -50.03 -37.36 26.52
C GLU A 414 -50.27 -38.33 25.36
N ARG A 415 -49.72 -38.04 24.17
CA ARG A 415 -49.84 -38.94 23.01
C ARG A 415 -49.19 -40.29 23.24
N GLU A 416 -48.06 -40.36 23.94
CA GLU A 416 -47.41 -41.63 24.27
C GLU A 416 -48.22 -42.44 25.30
N MET A 417 -48.80 -41.79 26.31
CA MET A 417 -49.73 -42.44 27.24
C MET A 417 -50.96 -42.98 26.52
N ASP A 418 -51.55 -42.20 25.61
CA ASP A 418 -52.68 -42.64 24.78
C ASP A 418 -52.32 -43.85 23.90
N LYS A 419 -51.11 -43.86 23.31
CA LYS A 419 -50.63 -45.01 22.52
C LYS A 419 -50.45 -46.26 23.37
N LYS A 420 -49.89 -46.12 24.59
CA LYS A 420 -49.75 -47.25 25.53
C LYS A 420 -51.11 -47.80 25.93
N LYS A 421 -52.05 -46.91 26.27
CA LYS A 421 -53.43 -47.29 26.59
C LYS A 421 -54.08 -48.07 25.44
N LYS A 422 -54.01 -47.55 24.21
CA LYS A 422 -54.56 -48.24 23.03
C LYS A 422 -53.94 -49.60 22.74
N LYS A 423 -52.64 -49.76 22.99
CA LYS A 423 -51.98 -51.07 22.84
C LYS A 423 -52.49 -52.08 23.86
N LEU A 424 -52.73 -51.66 25.11
CA LEU A 424 -53.33 -52.52 26.12
C LEU A 424 -54.76 -52.92 25.73
N GLU A 425 -55.56 -51.96 25.24
CA GLU A 425 -56.91 -52.20 24.72
C GLU A 425 -56.90 -53.18 23.52
N GLU A 426 -55.99 -52.98 22.54
CA GLU A 426 -55.85 -53.87 21.39
C GLU A 426 -55.39 -55.28 21.78
N SER A 427 -54.41 -55.40 22.69
CA SER A 427 -53.97 -56.70 23.21
C SER A 427 -55.10 -57.45 23.93
N PHE A 428 -55.94 -56.72 24.67
CA PHE A 428 -57.13 -57.28 25.32
C PHE A 428 -58.18 -57.75 24.31
N ILE A 429 -58.46 -56.96 23.28
CA ILE A 429 -59.38 -57.35 22.20
C ILE A 429 -58.85 -58.57 21.42
N ASN A 430 -57.55 -58.62 21.14
CA ASN A 430 -56.92 -59.77 20.48
C ASN A 430 -57.03 -61.04 21.33
N LEU A 431 -56.91 -60.91 22.66
CA LEU A 431 -57.14 -62.02 23.58
C LEU A 431 -58.58 -62.56 23.42
N LEU A 432 -59.59 -61.68 23.45
CA LEU A 432 -60.99 -62.06 23.25
C LEU A 432 -61.23 -62.73 21.88
N GLN A 433 -60.54 -62.28 20.82
CA GLN A 433 -60.60 -62.92 19.49
C GLN A 433 -59.98 -64.31 19.43
N SER A 434 -59.00 -64.60 20.29
CA SER A 434 -58.27 -65.87 20.29
C SER A 434 -58.92 -66.98 21.12
N ILE A 435 -59.97 -66.66 21.89
CA ILE A 435 -60.68 -67.63 22.75
C ILE A 435 -61.37 -68.68 21.88
N THR A 436 -61.20 -69.95 22.27
CA THR A 436 -61.82 -71.11 21.61
C THR A 436 -62.61 -71.91 22.67
N PRO A 437 -63.91 -72.20 22.47
CA PRO A 437 -64.75 -71.85 21.32
C PRO A 437 -64.97 -70.32 21.19
N PRO A 438 -65.23 -69.81 19.96
CA PRO A 438 -65.42 -68.38 19.73
C PRO A 438 -66.55 -67.80 20.57
N ILE A 439 -66.37 -66.57 21.05
CA ILE A 439 -67.39 -65.85 21.82
C ILE A 439 -68.63 -65.60 20.95
N GLU A 440 -69.80 -65.98 21.46
CA GLU A 440 -71.08 -65.77 20.80
C GLU A 440 -71.73 -64.45 21.28
N PRO A 441 -72.64 -63.83 20.50
CA PRO A 441 -73.28 -62.57 20.87
C PRO A 441 -74.08 -62.58 22.19
N GLU A 442 -74.45 -63.76 22.69
CA GLU A 442 -75.21 -63.99 23.91
C GLU A 442 -74.33 -64.35 25.11
N THR A 443 -73.01 -64.44 24.92
CA THR A 443 -72.07 -64.82 25.99
C THR A 443 -71.98 -63.73 27.06
N GLU A 444 -72.17 -64.11 28.32
CA GLU A 444 -72.08 -63.20 29.46
C GLU A 444 -70.63 -62.98 29.90
N TRP A 445 -70.34 -61.79 30.44
CA TRP A 445 -69.01 -61.40 30.91
C TRP A 445 -68.43 -62.40 31.93
N GLU A 446 -69.27 -62.92 32.83
CA GLU A 446 -68.91 -63.89 33.87
C GLU A 446 -68.40 -65.23 33.31
N GLN A 447 -68.93 -65.67 32.16
CA GLN A 447 -68.54 -66.94 31.53
C GLN A 447 -67.14 -66.87 30.91
N ILE A 448 -66.73 -65.69 30.47
CA ILE A 448 -65.41 -65.46 29.86
C ILE A 448 -64.37 -65.13 30.93
N LEU A 449 -64.78 -64.50 32.03
CA LEU A 449 -63.90 -64.17 33.16
C LEU A 449 -63.10 -65.39 33.66
N GLU A 450 -63.70 -66.58 33.73
CA GLU A 450 -62.99 -67.79 34.18
C GLU A 450 -61.88 -68.25 33.21
N LEU A 451 -62.00 -67.91 31.92
CA LEU A 451 -61.05 -68.29 30.86
C LEU A 451 -59.93 -67.26 30.67
N ILE A 452 -60.19 -65.98 30.93
CA ILE A 452 -59.23 -64.89 30.69
C ILE A 452 -58.53 -64.37 31.94
N LYS A 453 -59.01 -64.70 33.16
CA LYS A 453 -58.47 -64.15 34.41
C LYS A 453 -56.97 -64.38 34.61
N ASP A 454 -56.44 -65.47 34.07
CA ASP A 454 -55.04 -65.84 34.23
C ASP A 454 -54.11 -65.28 33.15
N GLU A 455 -54.69 -64.72 32.08
CA GLU A 455 -53.98 -64.24 30.90
C GLU A 455 -53.35 -62.85 31.11
N GLU A 456 -52.16 -62.67 30.54
CA GLU A 456 -51.36 -61.46 30.71
C GLU A 456 -52.08 -60.17 30.20
N PRO A 457 -52.78 -60.17 29.05
CA PRO A 457 -53.53 -59.00 28.59
C PRO A 457 -54.72 -58.61 29.50
N TYR A 458 -55.31 -59.55 30.23
CA TYR A 458 -56.38 -59.27 31.21
C TYR A 458 -55.80 -58.67 32.49
N LYS A 459 -54.69 -59.22 33.00
CA LYS A 459 -53.98 -58.72 34.18
C LYS A 459 -53.35 -57.35 33.96
N ALA A 460 -52.99 -57.00 32.72
CA ALA A 460 -52.35 -55.74 32.36
C ALA A 460 -53.28 -54.51 32.40
N ILE A 461 -54.60 -54.71 32.46
CA ILE A 461 -55.58 -53.64 32.67
C ILE A 461 -56.00 -53.70 34.14
N GLU A 462 -55.83 -52.63 34.91
CA GLU A 462 -56.22 -52.61 36.34
C GLU A 462 -57.70 -52.22 36.53
N ASP A 463 -58.25 -51.44 35.60
CA ASP A 463 -59.62 -50.93 35.66
C ASP A 463 -60.63 -51.99 35.19
N ASP A 464 -61.36 -52.59 36.14
CA ASP A 464 -62.36 -53.62 35.87
C ASP A 464 -63.56 -53.09 35.05
N GLN A 465 -63.91 -51.81 35.18
CA GLN A 465 -64.97 -51.20 34.35
C GLN A 465 -64.51 -51.06 32.90
N LEU A 466 -63.23 -50.74 32.67
CA LEU A 466 -62.67 -50.65 31.33
C LEU A 466 -62.64 -52.02 30.64
N LYS A 467 -62.34 -53.10 31.38
CA LYS A 467 -62.36 -54.47 30.84
C LYS A 467 -63.75 -54.86 30.35
N GLU A 468 -64.78 -54.60 31.17
CA GLU A 468 -66.17 -54.87 30.82
C GLU A 468 -66.64 -54.00 29.63
N GLN A 469 -66.19 -52.74 29.55
CA GLN A 469 -66.46 -51.87 28.41
C GLN A 469 -65.82 -52.38 27.11
N LEU A 470 -64.57 -52.84 27.15
CA LEU A 470 -63.88 -53.41 25.99
C LEU A 470 -64.52 -54.72 25.53
N PHE A 471 -64.97 -55.54 26.48
CA PHE A 471 -65.73 -56.75 26.17
C PHE A 471 -67.07 -56.45 25.50
N ASN A 472 -67.86 -55.54 26.05
CA ASN A 472 -69.12 -55.10 25.45
C ASN A 472 -68.90 -54.47 24.07
N PHE A 473 -67.79 -53.73 23.88
CA PHE A 473 -67.39 -53.21 22.58
C PHE A 473 -67.07 -54.33 21.59
N TYR A 474 -66.36 -55.37 22.03
CA TYR A 474 -66.05 -56.55 21.22
C TYR A 474 -67.31 -57.34 20.83
N ILE A 475 -68.25 -57.57 21.76
CA ILE A 475 -69.55 -58.20 21.48
C ILE A 475 -70.34 -57.40 20.45
N ARG A 476 -70.43 -56.07 20.60
CA ARG A 476 -71.05 -55.18 19.61
C ARG A 476 -70.36 -55.27 18.26
N SER A 477 -69.03 -55.34 18.22
CA SER A 477 -68.26 -55.51 16.99
C SER A 477 -68.56 -56.85 16.29
N ILE A 478 -68.76 -57.94 17.05
CA ILE A 478 -69.20 -59.22 16.49
C ILE A 478 -70.62 -59.12 15.94
N GLN A 479 -71.55 -58.51 16.70
CA GLN A 479 -72.94 -58.30 16.28
C GLN A 479 -73.05 -57.45 15.00
N GLU A 480 -72.23 -56.41 14.87
CA GLU A 480 -72.13 -55.55 13.67
C GLU A 480 -71.48 -56.28 12.49
N ALA A 481 -70.45 -57.12 12.73
CA ALA A 481 -69.78 -57.89 11.68
C ALA A 481 -70.63 -59.06 11.14
N CYS A 482 -71.51 -59.65 11.97
CA CYS A 482 -72.41 -60.73 11.59
C CYS A 482 -73.72 -60.25 10.92
N GLY A 483 -73.93 -58.94 10.73
CA GLY A 483 -75.04 -58.39 9.94
C GLY A 483 -76.44 -58.50 10.58
N HIS A 484 -76.53 -58.86 11.87
CA HIS A 484 -77.80 -59.05 12.58
C HIS A 484 -78.18 -57.85 13.48
N PHE A 485 -78.07 -56.61 12.99
CA PHE A 485 -78.62 -55.44 13.67
C PHE A 485 -79.93 -54.99 13.01
N HIS A 486 -81.06 -55.34 13.63
CA HIS A 486 -82.38 -54.77 13.32
C HIS A 486 -82.84 -53.87 14.48
N GLY A 487 -82.80 -52.55 14.28
CA GLY A 487 -83.32 -51.54 15.22
C GLY A 487 -83.47 -50.16 14.55
N PRO A 488 -84.48 -49.35 14.90
CA PRO A 488 -85.32 -48.64 13.91
C PRO A 488 -84.78 -47.29 13.43
N THR A 489 -85.12 -47.01 12.18
CA THR A 489 -84.97 -45.75 11.46
C THR A 489 -85.49 -44.52 12.23
N LYS A 490 -84.68 -43.47 12.38
CA LYS A 490 -85.10 -42.08 12.16
C LYS A 490 -83.98 -41.24 11.51
N ALA A 491 -84.44 -40.36 10.64
CA ALA A 491 -83.72 -39.77 9.53
C ALA A 491 -83.09 -38.39 9.84
N ASN A 492 -82.22 -38.00 8.91
CA ASN A 492 -81.79 -36.66 8.52
C ASN A 492 -80.76 -35.92 9.38
N SER A 493 -79.50 -35.96 8.92
CA SER A 493 -78.65 -34.77 8.77
C SER A 493 -77.46 -35.06 7.85
N THR A 494 -77.60 -34.65 6.58
CA THR A 494 -76.56 -34.23 5.63
C THR A 494 -75.18 -34.89 5.73
N THR A 495 -75.00 -35.87 4.87
CA THR A 495 -73.73 -36.36 4.35
C THR A 495 -72.91 -35.26 3.69
N THR A 496 -71.65 -35.07 4.11
CA THR A 496 -70.45 -35.01 3.24
C THR A 496 -69.20 -34.59 4.04
N SER A 497 -68.52 -35.52 4.72
CA SER A 497 -67.20 -35.21 5.30
C SER A 497 -66.20 -36.37 5.49
N SER A 498 -66.44 -37.58 4.98
CA SER A 498 -65.47 -38.69 5.15
C SER A 498 -64.53 -38.93 3.96
N SER A 499 -64.77 -38.31 2.81
CA SER A 499 -63.89 -38.43 1.62
C SER A 499 -62.71 -37.42 1.58
N LYS A 500 -62.60 -36.50 2.55
CA LYS A 500 -61.48 -35.53 2.64
C LYS A 500 -60.24 -36.05 3.38
N LYS A 501 -60.38 -36.91 4.40
CA LYS A 501 -59.23 -37.38 5.22
C LYS A 501 -58.31 -38.39 4.50
N LYS A 502 -58.84 -39.22 3.60
CA LYS A 502 -58.03 -40.18 2.82
C LYS A 502 -57.28 -39.52 1.65
N LYS A 503 -57.82 -38.42 1.08
CA LYS A 503 -57.13 -37.61 0.06
C LYS A 503 -56.04 -36.72 0.66
N GLU A 504 -56.20 -36.21 1.88
CA GLU A 504 -55.18 -35.38 2.56
C GLU A 504 -53.92 -36.14 2.99
N LYS A 505 -54.04 -37.39 3.50
CA LYS A 505 -52.86 -38.20 3.84
C LYS A 505 -52.03 -38.58 2.60
N LYS A 506 -52.69 -38.85 1.45
CA LYS A 506 -52.01 -39.14 0.18
C LYS A 506 -51.41 -37.87 -0.47
N LYS A 507 -52.00 -36.69 -0.24
CA LYS A 507 -51.48 -35.38 -0.71
C LYS A 507 -50.34 -34.84 0.17
N LYS A 508 -50.32 -35.12 1.48
CA LYS A 508 -49.20 -34.81 2.38
C LYS A 508 -47.97 -35.71 2.13
N LYS A 509 -48.16 -36.99 1.85
CA LYS A 509 -47.06 -37.90 1.49
C LYS A 509 -46.44 -37.55 0.12
N ARG A 510 -47.26 -37.24 -0.89
CA ARG A 510 -46.76 -36.72 -2.18
C ARG A 510 -46.10 -35.34 -2.07
N LYS A 511 -46.57 -34.43 -1.19
CA LYS A 511 -45.91 -33.12 -0.96
C LYS A 511 -44.58 -33.25 -0.21
N SER A 512 -44.42 -34.21 0.70
CA SER A 512 -43.13 -34.44 1.39
C SER A 512 -42.11 -35.10 0.46
N GLU A 513 -42.53 -36.06 -0.36
CA GLU A 513 -41.68 -36.68 -1.40
C GLU A 513 -41.35 -35.70 -2.53
N GLU A 514 -42.25 -34.79 -2.91
CA GLU A 514 -42.00 -33.70 -3.88
C GLU A 514 -41.12 -32.58 -3.29
N TYR A 515 -41.23 -32.29 -1.99
CA TYR A 515 -40.34 -31.35 -1.28
C TYR A 515 -38.93 -31.94 -1.12
N GLN A 516 -38.79 -33.22 -0.76
CA GLN A 516 -37.51 -33.92 -0.73
C GLN A 516 -36.91 -34.08 -2.14
N ARG A 517 -37.71 -34.34 -3.18
CA ARG A 517 -37.23 -34.30 -4.57
C ARG A 517 -36.87 -32.90 -5.06
N LYS A 518 -37.57 -31.83 -4.62
CA LYS A 518 -37.21 -30.43 -4.93
C LYS A 518 -36.00 -29.93 -4.14
N VAL A 519 -35.72 -30.48 -2.96
CA VAL A 519 -34.52 -30.20 -2.15
C VAL A 519 -33.31 -30.92 -2.73
N MET A 520 -33.45 -32.18 -3.16
CA MET A 520 -32.39 -32.92 -3.87
C MET A 520 -32.15 -32.39 -5.30
N ALA A 521 -33.20 -31.95 -6.02
CA ALA A 521 -33.06 -31.30 -7.33
C ALA A 521 -32.62 -29.82 -7.25
N LYS A 522 -32.62 -29.19 -6.07
CA LYS A 522 -31.98 -27.88 -5.84
C LYS A 522 -30.49 -27.98 -5.52
N SER A 523 -29.99 -29.17 -5.20
CA SER A 523 -28.56 -29.45 -5.02
C SER A 523 -27.83 -29.77 -6.35
N THR A 524 -28.56 -29.79 -7.47
CA THR A 524 -27.97 -29.98 -8.81
C THR A 524 -28.52 -28.93 -9.78
N LYS A 525 -28.49 -27.66 -9.37
CA LYS A 525 -28.34 -26.56 -10.32
C LYS A 525 -26.88 -26.17 -10.29
N GLN A 526 -26.16 -26.52 -11.35
CA GLN A 526 -24.96 -25.79 -11.74
C GLN A 526 -25.31 -24.30 -11.64
N GLN A 527 -24.73 -23.62 -10.66
CA GLN A 527 -24.45 -22.21 -10.81
C GLN A 527 -23.58 -22.14 -12.06
N GLN A 528 -24.20 -21.74 -13.18
CA GLN A 528 -23.49 -21.01 -14.20
C GLN A 528 -22.66 -19.96 -13.46
N PRO A 529 -21.34 -19.86 -13.67
CA PRO A 529 -20.59 -18.77 -13.10
C PRO A 529 -21.28 -17.52 -13.61
N SER A 530 -21.80 -16.70 -12.68
CA SER A 530 -21.93 -15.29 -12.99
C SER A 530 -20.57 -14.88 -13.50
N ASP A 531 -20.50 -14.30 -14.70
CA ASP A 531 -19.33 -13.56 -15.14
C ASP A 531 -19.04 -12.50 -14.07
N SER A 532 -18.26 -12.89 -13.07
CA SER A 532 -17.43 -11.98 -12.32
C SER A 532 -16.71 -11.24 -13.41
N LYS A 533 -16.98 -9.94 -13.56
CA LYS A 533 -16.14 -9.04 -14.34
C LYS A 533 -14.73 -9.25 -13.82
N MET A 534 -14.00 -10.15 -14.47
CA MET A 534 -12.60 -10.41 -14.20
C MET A 534 -11.96 -9.06 -14.46
N VAL A 535 -11.35 -8.50 -13.42
CA VAL A 535 -10.43 -7.38 -13.61
C VAL A 535 -9.46 -7.85 -14.70
N SER A 536 -9.27 -7.05 -15.76
CA SER A 536 -8.35 -7.40 -16.83
C SER A 536 -7.00 -7.79 -16.21
N SER A 537 -6.44 -8.93 -16.61
CA SER A 537 -5.12 -9.39 -16.12
C SER A 537 -4.07 -8.31 -16.36
N GLU A 538 -4.14 -7.60 -17.49
CA GLU A 538 -3.30 -6.45 -17.80
C GLU A 538 -3.45 -5.33 -16.78
N LEU A 539 -4.69 -5.01 -16.37
CA LEU A 539 -4.93 -3.98 -15.36
C LEU A 539 -4.31 -4.37 -14.02
N PHE A 540 -4.43 -5.65 -13.62
CA PHE A 540 -3.79 -6.13 -12.40
C PHE A 540 -2.26 -6.00 -12.47
N ILE A 541 -1.64 -6.43 -13.57
CA ILE A 541 -0.18 -6.35 -13.78
C ILE A 541 0.29 -4.89 -13.75
N LEU A 542 -0.40 -3.98 -14.44
CA LEU A 542 -0.08 -2.56 -14.45
C LEU A 542 -0.24 -1.92 -13.06
N THR A 543 -1.30 -2.27 -12.32
CA THR A 543 -1.48 -1.78 -10.95
C THR A 543 -0.43 -2.31 -9.99
N TYR A 544 0.04 -3.55 -10.19
CA TYR A 544 1.14 -4.10 -9.42
C TYR A 544 2.45 -3.38 -9.71
N GLY A 545 2.77 -3.11 -10.98
CA GLY A 545 3.95 -2.32 -11.36
C GLY A 545 3.92 -0.91 -10.77
N ALA A 546 2.75 -0.24 -10.77
CA ALA A 546 2.58 1.06 -10.12
C ALA A 546 2.82 0.97 -8.60
N LEU A 547 2.26 -0.04 -7.94
CA LEU A 547 2.49 -0.28 -6.51
C LEU A 547 3.98 -0.48 -6.19
N VAL A 548 4.70 -1.28 -6.98
CA VAL A 548 6.13 -1.50 -6.77
C VAL A 548 6.92 -0.21 -6.99
N ASN A 549 6.58 0.60 -8.00
CA ASN A 549 7.20 1.90 -8.22
C ASN A 549 6.96 2.86 -7.05
N ASP A 550 5.73 2.94 -6.53
CA ASP A 550 5.40 3.76 -5.36
C ASP A 550 6.19 3.30 -4.12
N LEU A 551 6.33 1.98 -3.92
CA LEU A 551 7.13 1.43 -2.83
C LEU A 551 8.63 1.77 -2.99
N ILE A 552 9.16 1.76 -4.22
CA ILE A 552 10.54 2.15 -4.49
C ILE A 552 10.75 3.66 -4.24
N SER A 553 9.77 4.51 -4.55
CA SER A 553 9.89 5.95 -4.28
C SER A 553 9.78 6.28 -2.78
N ASP A 554 8.97 5.52 -2.05
CA ASP A 554 8.69 5.78 -0.64
C ASP A 554 9.74 5.14 0.31
N LEU A 555 10.46 4.11 -0.14
CA LEU A 555 11.37 3.32 0.69
C LEU A 555 12.81 3.42 0.18
N GLU A 556 13.73 3.74 1.09
CA GLU A 556 15.14 4.03 0.75
C GLU A 556 15.96 2.80 0.34
N SER A 557 15.49 1.56 0.60
CA SER A 557 16.27 0.33 0.35
C SER A 557 15.44 -0.79 -0.31
N PRO A 558 16.02 -1.55 -1.29
CA PRO A 558 15.35 -2.69 -1.93
C PRO A 558 14.92 -3.79 -0.97
N GLU A 559 15.65 -3.99 0.14
CA GLU A 559 15.30 -4.98 1.16
C GLU A 559 14.01 -4.62 1.88
N GLU A 560 13.77 -3.32 2.14
CA GLU A 560 12.53 -2.88 2.76
C GLU A 560 11.35 -3.04 1.80
N VAL A 561 11.55 -2.75 0.52
CA VAL A 561 10.55 -3.03 -0.53
C VAL A 561 10.19 -4.52 -0.55
N ASN A 562 11.20 -5.40 -0.55
CA ASN A 562 10.98 -6.86 -0.49
C ASN A 562 10.19 -7.28 0.75
N ARG A 563 10.50 -6.73 1.94
CA ARG A 563 9.75 -7.00 3.17
C ARG A 563 8.29 -6.56 3.07
N GLN A 564 8.03 -5.39 2.48
CA GLN A 564 6.66 -4.91 2.29
C GLN A 564 5.90 -5.76 1.27
N LEU A 565 6.52 -6.15 0.15
CA LEU A 565 5.91 -7.04 -0.85
C LEU A 565 5.56 -8.40 -0.24
N ASP A 566 6.46 -8.99 0.56
CA ASP A 566 6.19 -10.24 1.26
C ASP A 566 5.00 -10.11 2.22
N LYS A 567 4.94 -9.01 2.99
CA LYS A 567 3.85 -8.73 3.93
C LYS A 567 2.51 -8.51 3.22
N ILE A 568 2.50 -7.81 2.09
CA ILE A 568 1.30 -7.62 1.26
C ILE A 568 0.82 -8.98 0.77
N GLY A 569 1.73 -9.77 0.19
CA GLY A 569 1.46 -11.13 -0.27
C GLY A 569 0.91 -12.02 0.84
N TYR A 570 1.53 -12.00 2.01
CA TYR A 570 1.11 -12.80 3.17
C TYR A 570 -0.35 -12.55 3.55
N ASN A 571 -0.74 -11.27 3.66
CA ASN A 571 -2.11 -10.91 3.99
C ASN A 571 -3.11 -11.30 2.89
N MET A 572 -2.68 -11.26 1.62
CA MET A 572 -3.47 -11.79 0.51
C MET A 572 -3.63 -13.30 0.63
N GLY A 573 -2.55 -14.03 0.88
CA GLY A 573 -2.52 -15.48 1.06
C GLY A 573 -3.49 -15.98 2.11
N LEU A 574 -3.54 -15.34 3.28
CA LEU A 574 -4.49 -15.68 4.35
C LEU A 574 -5.95 -15.67 3.88
N ARG A 575 -6.33 -14.69 3.05
CA ARG A 575 -7.70 -14.57 2.53
C ARG A 575 -7.95 -15.49 1.34
N LEU A 576 -6.93 -15.70 0.50
CA LEU A 576 -7.03 -16.53 -0.69
C LEU A 576 -7.17 -18.02 -0.34
N ALA A 577 -6.66 -18.46 0.81
CA ALA A 577 -6.82 -19.85 1.27
C ALA A 577 -8.30 -20.23 1.44
N ASP A 578 -9.06 -19.43 2.20
CA ASP A 578 -10.50 -19.66 2.40
C ASP A 578 -11.29 -19.53 1.09
N ASP A 579 -10.98 -18.50 0.28
CA ASP A 579 -11.63 -18.31 -1.03
C ASP A 579 -11.38 -19.50 -1.96
N PHE A 580 -10.15 -20.02 -1.99
CA PHE A 580 -9.76 -21.15 -2.84
C PHE A 580 -10.51 -22.42 -2.46
N LEU A 581 -10.58 -22.73 -1.17
CA LEU A 581 -11.32 -23.89 -0.66
C LEU A 581 -12.83 -23.75 -0.91
N SER A 582 -13.39 -22.54 -0.76
CA SER A 582 -14.81 -22.29 -0.99
C SER A 582 -15.21 -22.49 -2.46
N LYS A 583 -14.35 -22.08 -3.40
CA LYS A 583 -14.56 -22.21 -4.85
C LYS A 583 -14.31 -23.61 -5.38
N ASN A 584 -13.57 -24.44 -4.65
CA ASN A 584 -13.18 -25.76 -5.09
C ASN A 584 -13.61 -26.88 -4.12
N PRO A 585 -14.92 -27.07 -3.85
CA PRO A 585 -15.44 -28.03 -2.86
C PRO A 585 -15.22 -29.51 -3.25
N ARG A 586 -14.71 -29.79 -4.46
CA ARG A 586 -14.41 -31.14 -4.95
C ARG A 586 -12.97 -31.58 -4.71
N ILE A 587 -12.09 -30.68 -4.25
CA ILE A 587 -10.72 -31.04 -3.89
C ILE A 587 -10.78 -31.91 -2.63
N GLY A 588 -10.25 -33.14 -2.72
CA GLY A 588 -10.15 -34.06 -1.59
C GLY A 588 -9.09 -33.62 -0.58
N ARG A 589 -9.05 -34.26 0.59
CA ARG A 589 -7.99 -34.01 1.58
C ARG A 589 -6.64 -34.46 1.01
N CYS A 590 -5.64 -33.59 1.06
CA CYS A 590 -4.25 -33.94 0.72
C CYS A 590 -3.66 -34.81 1.83
N SER A 591 -2.99 -35.91 1.46
CA SER A 591 -2.35 -36.82 2.44
C SER A 591 -0.88 -36.53 2.69
N ASP A 592 -0.22 -35.79 1.80
CA ASP A 592 1.20 -35.44 1.87
C ASP A 592 1.45 -34.04 1.31
N PHE A 593 2.62 -33.48 1.64
CA PHE A 593 3.00 -32.14 1.18
C PHE A 593 3.18 -32.06 -0.34
N ARG A 594 3.54 -33.18 -0.99
CA ARG A 594 3.63 -33.26 -2.46
C ARG A 594 2.30 -32.97 -3.13
N GLN A 595 1.20 -33.53 -2.63
CA GLN A 595 -0.15 -33.26 -3.14
C GLN A 595 -0.56 -31.80 -2.92
N VAL A 596 -0.14 -31.19 -1.81
CA VAL A 596 -0.38 -29.75 -1.55
C VAL A 596 0.35 -28.91 -2.59
N MET A 597 1.62 -29.24 -2.88
CA MET A 597 2.43 -28.54 -3.89
C MET A 597 1.87 -28.68 -5.30
N GLU A 598 1.40 -29.88 -5.66
CA GLU A 598 0.72 -30.17 -6.93
C GLU A 598 -0.56 -29.34 -7.08
N LEU A 599 -1.30 -29.17 -5.98
CA LEU A 599 -2.54 -28.39 -5.96
C LEU A 599 -2.26 -26.89 -6.13
N ILE A 600 -1.24 -26.36 -5.44
CA ILE A 600 -0.82 -24.97 -5.60
C ILE A 600 -0.36 -24.72 -7.04
N SER A 601 0.48 -25.61 -7.59
CA SER A 601 1.09 -25.44 -8.90
C SER A 601 0.07 -25.52 -10.06
N LYS A 602 -0.93 -26.41 -9.98
CA LYS A 602 -1.90 -26.64 -11.06
C LYS A 602 -3.24 -25.95 -10.89
N ASN A 603 -3.68 -25.72 -9.65
CA ASN A 603 -5.00 -25.18 -9.36
C ASN A 603 -4.93 -23.80 -8.71
N GLY A 604 -4.07 -23.61 -7.69
CA GLY A 604 -3.94 -22.34 -6.97
C GLY A 604 -3.48 -21.21 -7.89
N LEU A 605 -2.28 -21.33 -8.46
CA LEU A 605 -1.72 -20.32 -9.37
C LEU A 605 -2.62 -20.11 -10.59
N LYS A 606 -3.22 -21.16 -11.13
CA LYS A 606 -4.11 -21.05 -12.29
C LYS A 606 -5.36 -20.24 -11.98
N THR A 607 -5.90 -20.36 -10.77
CA THR A 607 -7.14 -19.67 -10.37
C THR A 607 -6.91 -18.17 -10.19
N TYR A 608 -5.74 -17.76 -9.68
CA TYR A 608 -5.50 -16.37 -9.27
C TYR A 608 -4.51 -15.60 -10.14
N LEU A 609 -3.54 -16.28 -10.74
CA LEU A 609 -2.56 -15.69 -11.67
C LEU A 609 -2.76 -16.16 -13.11
N GLY A 610 -3.67 -17.10 -13.37
CA GLY A 610 -3.94 -17.61 -14.72
C GLY A 610 -2.86 -18.54 -15.29
N VAL A 611 -1.82 -18.87 -14.51
CA VAL A 611 -0.68 -19.67 -14.92
C VAL A 611 -0.55 -20.96 -14.13
N ILE A 612 0.07 -21.97 -14.72
CA ILE A 612 0.47 -23.19 -14.03
C ILE A 612 1.97 -23.16 -13.78
N ALA A 613 2.41 -23.80 -12.70
CA ALA A 613 3.83 -23.98 -12.40
C ALA A 613 4.22 -25.45 -12.50
N GLN A 614 5.50 -25.71 -12.78
CA GLN A 614 6.11 -27.02 -12.62
C GLN A 614 6.55 -27.19 -11.17
N SER A 615 6.13 -28.27 -10.51
CA SER A 615 6.52 -28.58 -9.13
C SER A 615 7.50 -29.75 -9.09
N ASN A 616 8.74 -29.45 -8.71
CA ASN A 616 9.83 -30.41 -8.62
C ASN A 616 10.23 -30.60 -7.14
N GLN A 617 10.27 -31.85 -6.67
CA GLN A 617 10.78 -32.13 -5.33
C GLN A 617 12.30 -31.96 -5.29
N ILE A 618 12.81 -31.30 -4.25
CA ILE A 618 14.22 -31.16 -3.97
C ILE A 618 14.60 -32.18 -2.88
N GLY A 619 15.54 -33.07 -3.20
CA GLY A 619 16.00 -34.10 -2.28
C GLY A 619 15.00 -35.24 -2.05
N ASN A 620 15.35 -36.15 -1.13
CA ASN A 620 14.61 -37.40 -0.90
C ASN A 620 13.61 -37.35 0.25
N ALA A 621 13.63 -36.29 1.07
CA ALA A 621 12.83 -36.18 2.29
C ALA A 621 11.38 -35.71 2.04
N GLY A 622 11.08 -35.16 0.85
CA GLY A 622 9.71 -34.75 0.49
C GLY A 622 9.21 -33.52 1.26
N ASP A 623 10.11 -32.73 1.84
CA ASP A 623 9.86 -31.52 2.61
C ASP A 623 10.24 -30.24 1.84
N GLU A 624 11.00 -30.35 0.75
CA GLU A 624 11.44 -29.20 -0.06
C GLU A 624 11.05 -29.35 -1.53
N PHE A 625 10.54 -28.26 -2.11
CA PHE A 625 10.04 -28.22 -3.49
C PHE A 625 10.47 -26.93 -4.20
N SER A 626 10.77 -27.04 -5.49
CA SER A 626 10.92 -25.91 -6.42
C SER A 626 9.67 -25.80 -7.27
N LEU A 627 9.03 -24.62 -7.25
CA LEU A 627 7.97 -24.23 -8.16
C LEU A 627 8.55 -23.31 -9.23
N ILE A 628 8.43 -23.72 -10.50
CA ILE A 628 8.94 -22.96 -11.64
C ILE A 628 7.75 -22.45 -12.44
N ILE A 629 7.64 -21.12 -12.55
CA ILE A 629 6.65 -20.43 -13.37
C ILE A 629 7.37 -20.01 -14.66
N ASP A 630 7.06 -20.67 -15.77
CA ASP A 630 7.73 -20.45 -17.05
C ASP A 630 7.47 -19.07 -17.65
N GLN A 631 6.26 -18.52 -17.41
CA GLN A 631 5.86 -17.18 -17.83
C GLN A 631 5.15 -16.52 -16.65
N ASN A 632 5.83 -15.62 -15.95
CA ASN A 632 5.23 -14.92 -14.83
C ASN A 632 4.46 -13.67 -15.32
N PRO A 633 3.13 -13.59 -15.16
CA PRO A 633 2.36 -12.45 -15.67
C PRO A 633 2.78 -11.13 -15.03
N LEU A 634 3.28 -11.15 -13.79
CA LEU A 634 3.70 -9.92 -13.10
C LEU A 634 4.88 -9.26 -13.80
N THR A 635 5.72 -10.03 -14.48
CA THR A 635 6.98 -9.57 -15.09
C THR A 635 6.84 -9.20 -16.56
N GLU A 636 5.66 -9.38 -17.17
CA GLU A 636 5.42 -9.19 -18.61
C GLU A 636 5.81 -7.79 -19.14
N PHE A 637 5.63 -6.74 -18.32
CA PHE A 637 5.91 -5.35 -18.68
C PHE A 637 7.02 -4.72 -17.83
N VAL A 638 7.94 -5.53 -17.31
CA VAL A 638 8.90 -5.09 -16.29
C VAL A 638 10.33 -5.23 -16.77
N GLU A 639 11.06 -4.12 -16.78
CA GLU A 639 12.50 -4.10 -16.93
C GLU A 639 13.14 -3.61 -15.63
N LYS A 640 14.12 -4.35 -15.12
CA LYS A 640 14.78 -4.06 -13.85
C LYS A 640 16.10 -3.30 -14.08
N PRO A 641 16.21 -2.03 -13.66
CA PRO A 641 17.46 -1.28 -13.75
C PRO A 641 18.57 -1.92 -12.91
N VAL A 642 19.83 -1.74 -13.33
CA VAL A 642 21.02 -2.30 -12.66
C VAL A 642 21.13 -1.84 -11.20
N GLU A 643 20.61 -0.67 -10.88
CA GLU A 643 20.61 -0.04 -9.55
C GLU A 643 19.77 -0.82 -8.52
N PHE A 644 18.77 -1.58 -8.96
CA PHE A 644 17.86 -2.32 -8.07
C PHE A 644 18.14 -3.82 -8.03
N LYS A 645 19.40 -4.25 -8.22
CA LYS A 645 19.76 -5.68 -8.33
C LYS A 645 19.19 -6.57 -7.22
N ASP A 646 19.04 -6.05 -6.00
CA ASP A 646 18.56 -6.81 -4.84
C ASP A 646 17.01 -6.80 -4.67
N LEU A 647 16.28 -6.11 -5.55
CA LEU A 647 14.82 -6.12 -5.57
C LEU A 647 14.28 -7.46 -6.09
N CYS A 648 13.44 -8.12 -5.30
CA CYS A 648 12.68 -9.30 -5.67
C CYS A 648 11.27 -8.86 -6.09
N TYR A 649 11.11 -8.52 -7.36
CA TYR A 649 9.86 -8.02 -7.92
C TYR A 649 8.69 -8.99 -7.71
N SER A 650 8.90 -10.31 -7.77
CA SER A 650 7.84 -11.30 -7.52
C SER A 650 7.71 -11.77 -6.07
N GLN A 651 8.33 -11.06 -5.11
CA GLN A 651 8.29 -11.44 -3.69
C GLN A 651 6.85 -11.53 -3.13
N VAL A 652 5.90 -10.80 -3.71
CA VAL A 652 4.48 -10.91 -3.36
C VAL A 652 3.93 -12.33 -3.52
N ILE A 653 4.43 -13.11 -4.48
CA ILE A 653 3.99 -14.50 -4.70
C ILE A 653 4.50 -15.39 -3.55
N CYS A 654 5.73 -15.18 -3.07
CA CYS A 654 6.28 -15.87 -1.91
C CYS A 654 5.41 -15.65 -0.68
N GLY A 655 5.09 -14.39 -0.40
CA GLY A 655 4.20 -14.00 0.69
C GLY A 655 2.83 -14.66 0.57
N CYS A 656 2.22 -14.63 -0.62
CA CYS A 656 0.92 -15.26 -0.88
C CYS A 656 0.91 -16.75 -0.57
N ILE A 657 1.89 -17.51 -1.07
CA ILE A 657 1.96 -18.95 -0.83
C ILE A 657 2.19 -19.24 0.66
N ARG A 658 3.09 -18.48 1.30
CA ARG A 658 3.39 -18.62 2.73
C ARG A 658 2.14 -18.36 3.59
N GLY A 659 1.45 -17.25 3.35
CA GLY A 659 0.22 -16.91 4.07
C GLY A 659 -0.90 -17.92 3.85
N ALA A 660 -1.06 -18.43 2.62
CA ALA A 660 -2.09 -19.43 2.33
C ALA A 660 -1.82 -20.77 3.03
N LEU A 661 -0.56 -21.21 3.09
CA LEU A 661 -0.18 -22.46 3.75
C LEU A 661 -0.23 -22.34 5.29
N GLU A 662 0.18 -21.20 5.85
CA GLU A 662 0.07 -20.93 7.28
C GLU A 662 -1.40 -20.85 7.74
N ALA A 663 -2.30 -20.28 6.93
CA ALA A 663 -3.75 -20.30 7.19
C ALA A 663 -4.29 -21.73 7.28
N MET A 664 -3.66 -22.68 6.59
CA MET A 664 -3.96 -24.10 6.64
C MET A 664 -3.11 -24.85 7.67
N HIS A 665 -2.56 -24.12 8.65
CA HIS A 665 -1.74 -24.65 9.74
C HIS A 665 -0.45 -25.35 9.30
N MET A 666 0.16 -24.95 8.18
CA MET A 666 1.46 -25.45 7.72
C MET A 666 2.51 -24.34 7.80
N GLU A 667 3.52 -24.52 8.65
CA GLU A 667 4.66 -23.60 8.70
C GLU A 667 5.62 -23.93 7.56
N VAL A 668 5.82 -22.95 6.68
CA VAL A 668 6.65 -23.08 5.48
C VAL A 668 7.56 -21.87 5.31
N GLN A 669 8.73 -22.10 4.74
CA GLN A 669 9.60 -21.04 4.24
C GLN A 669 9.49 -20.99 2.73
N VAL A 670 9.22 -19.80 2.19
CA VAL A 670 9.15 -19.57 0.74
C VAL A 670 10.19 -18.53 0.37
N THR A 671 11.07 -18.87 -0.57
CA THR A 671 12.17 -18.01 -1.02
C THR A 671 12.20 -17.93 -2.53
N LEU A 672 12.52 -16.75 -3.06
CA LEU A 672 12.68 -16.52 -4.49
C LEU A 672 14.11 -16.87 -4.89
N VAL A 673 14.28 -17.76 -5.86
CA VAL A 673 15.58 -18.21 -6.38
C VAL A 673 15.93 -17.48 -7.68
N ALA A 674 14.94 -17.32 -8.55
CA ALA A 674 15.02 -16.57 -9.80
C ALA A 674 13.71 -15.80 -10.01
N ASP A 675 13.78 -14.62 -10.62
CA ASP A 675 12.65 -13.69 -10.70
C ASP A 675 12.44 -13.11 -12.11
N LEU A 676 13.49 -12.51 -12.67
CA LEU A 676 13.50 -11.85 -13.99
C LEU A 676 14.70 -12.30 -14.83
N PRO A 677 14.59 -12.37 -16.18
CA PRO A 677 13.39 -12.08 -16.98
C PRO A 677 12.37 -13.22 -17.04
N ASP A 678 12.82 -14.48 -17.07
CA ASP A 678 12.04 -15.72 -16.89
C ASP A 678 13.04 -16.89 -16.90
N PRO A 679 12.80 -18.01 -16.21
CA PRO A 679 11.60 -18.32 -15.42
C PRO A 679 11.68 -17.76 -13.98
N THR A 680 10.52 -17.58 -13.35
CA THR A 680 10.43 -17.32 -11.90
C THR A 680 10.48 -18.64 -11.13
N GLU A 681 11.51 -18.82 -10.30
CA GLU A 681 11.70 -20.01 -9.46
C GLU A 681 11.48 -19.68 -7.98
N LEU A 682 10.56 -20.41 -7.34
CA LEU A 682 10.22 -20.31 -5.92
C LEU A 682 10.64 -21.60 -5.22
N ARG A 683 11.40 -21.48 -4.14
CA ARG A 683 11.77 -22.61 -3.28
C ARG A 683 10.93 -22.60 -2.01
N ILE A 684 10.26 -23.72 -1.76
CA ILE A 684 9.33 -23.90 -0.65
C ILE A 684 9.81 -25.05 0.21
N LYS A 685 10.06 -24.77 1.49
CA LYS A 685 10.49 -25.74 2.48
C LYS A 685 9.47 -25.86 3.60
N PHE A 686 8.90 -27.05 3.75
CA PHE A 686 8.02 -27.41 4.85
C PHE A 686 8.81 -27.57 6.15
N HIS A 687 8.34 -26.96 7.23
CA HIS A 687 8.98 -27.04 8.54
C HIS A 687 8.20 -27.95 9.48
N ARG A 688 6.93 -27.62 9.74
CA ARG A 688 6.06 -28.38 10.65
C ARG A 688 4.59 -27.99 10.49
N ILE A 689 3.71 -28.82 11.03
CA ILE A 689 2.30 -28.47 11.23
C ILE A 689 2.19 -27.60 12.48
N LEU A 690 1.46 -26.50 12.37
CA LEU A 690 1.13 -25.62 13.49
C LEU A 690 0.01 -26.30 14.29
N HIS A 691 0.31 -26.77 15.50
CA HIS A 691 -0.73 -27.27 16.40
C HIS A 691 -1.56 -26.11 16.94
N GLU A 692 -2.89 -26.21 16.86
CA GLU A 692 -3.77 -25.39 17.69
C GLU A 692 -3.40 -25.63 19.16
N SER A 693 -2.89 -24.61 19.84
CA SER A 693 -3.03 -24.56 21.28
C SER A 693 -4.53 -24.40 21.58
N ILE A 694 -5.21 -25.53 21.77
CA ILE A 694 -6.53 -25.57 22.39
C ILE A 694 -6.35 -24.89 23.75
N PRO A 695 -7.12 -23.84 24.11
CA PRO A 695 -7.10 -23.33 25.46
C PRO A 695 -7.43 -24.50 26.41
N ALA A 696 -6.58 -24.75 27.41
CA ALA A 696 -6.85 -25.79 28.40
C ALA A 696 -8.25 -25.58 29.01
N GLY A 697 -9.22 -26.40 28.62
CA GLY A 697 -10.62 -26.17 28.99
C GLY A 697 -11.65 -27.14 28.40
N ASP A 698 -11.43 -27.71 27.21
CA ASP A 698 -12.41 -28.61 26.58
C ASP A 698 -11.92 -30.07 26.56
N GLU A 699 -11.84 -30.66 27.75
CA GLU A 699 -12.17 -32.06 27.96
C GLU A 699 -13.38 -32.12 28.89
N LEU A 700 -14.58 -32.31 28.32
CA LEU A 700 -15.73 -33.08 28.83
C LEU A 700 -16.91 -33.06 27.86
#